data_AF-A0A7W8PCP3-F1
#
_entry.id   AF-A0A7W8PCP3-F1
#
_cell.length_a   1.000
_cell.length_b   1.000
_cell.length_c   1.000
_cell.angle_alpha   90.00
_cell.angle_beta   90.00
_cell.angle_gamma   90.00
#
_symmetry.space_group_name_H-M   'P 1'
#
loop_
_entity.id
_entity.type
_entity.pdbx_description
1 polymer ?
#
loop_
_entity_poly.entity_id
_entity_poly.type
_entity_poly.pdbx_seq_one_letter_code
_entity_poly.pdbx_strand_id
1 'polypeptide(L)'
;MGNATPTPFTLRADQYARDIDVLGHYVRQTVSYLTAMTGASRDECLRFVQSNLESDGTFAFQDPDVTYLQRNERGDRELRTGTLQAFLATTVAQRELIAPTFTTYLHPQVRESLLTGFIGANKVQRGVAKRAMFQARSDGNTLLEILKDNEQTNMKLASNACSGAHVSASTPLFNLSAHSTLTSNCRVTASYGSANNEKLLAGNRHYWSPDVVKNNITSIRLNTDYGALDAAMKRHGIRHPELEETMACILRSTHFYFRDPAHHRLIGQYVSQLTPAERSAFVYTGDLYHLRYYNDAVIRTFISRLASRIELVHPDPGTVLASASPEVIALAVQLCPQEMRGRKLDGVAGTNAHGIVASTVINIQTVLDEYRDLIRAFFVTKNVPASVAAFPESIRRVALMGDTDSTLFTVQEWVIWFNDGRLGFDARSQAVAAVLVFLASMTVAHLLARMSANFGVEEQRLFDTVMKNEYRFVTFTPTPVAKHYYALIDCREGQLYTEPEAEIKGVHLKSSSAPPAVTARAKLLMIDIMKTVAHEEKLSIMKILGEISAIEHDIIDSIMKRSSCEYFRIGQIKPAGAYTLPPERSVYAHYLFWNATFGMKYGMAGTPPYTAIKIPVDMGSPARIKAWLTAMADQELAARLGAWLASHGRSSLTTFYVPEEAIHAGGVPREILERVAIRKLVKDTMKTFYLVLESLGVAMENRQITRLVSDDYPPLVKATAADGTALLNTMTA
;
A
#
# COMPACT_ATOMS: atom_id res chain seq x y z
N MET A 1 12.39 -3.40 26.61
CA MET A 1 12.10 -4.19 25.38
C MET A 1 13.09 -5.32 25.41
N GLY A 2 12.64 -6.53 25.74
CA GLY A 2 13.52 -7.69 25.88
C GLY A 2 14.08 -8.10 24.53
N ASN A 3 15.35 -8.52 24.50
CA ASN A 3 15.96 -9.19 23.36
C ASN A 3 14.97 -10.22 22.82
N ALA A 4 14.49 -10.03 21.59
CA ALA A 4 13.57 -10.96 20.97
C ALA A 4 14.22 -12.35 20.98
N THR A 5 13.59 -13.32 21.64
CA THR A 5 14.05 -14.71 21.63
C THR A 5 14.17 -15.15 20.16
N PRO A 6 15.33 -15.68 19.72
CA PRO A 6 15.53 -16.02 18.32
C PRO A 6 14.48 -17.01 17.81
N THR A 7 13.60 -16.54 16.92
CA THR A 7 12.65 -17.41 16.21
C THR A 7 13.41 -18.20 15.13
N PRO A 8 12.86 -19.29 14.57
CA PRO A 8 13.46 -19.94 13.39
C PRO A 8 13.73 -18.99 12.22
N PHE A 9 13.03 -17.84 12.15
CA PHE A 9 13.18 -16.85 11.08
C PHE A 9 14.18 -15.73 11.38
N THR A 10 14.62 -15.54 12.62
CA THR A 10 15.52 -14.43 12.98
C THR A 10 16.82 -14.95 13.59
N LEU A 11 17.96 -14.42 13.18
CA LEU A 11 19.25 -14.70 13.83
C LEU A 11 19.35 -13.90 15.14
N ARG A 12 20.35 -14.23 15.97
CA ARG A 12 20.74 -13.33 17.06
C ARG A 12 21.28 -12.02 16.46
N ALA A 13 21.18 -10.92 17.21
CA ALA A 13 21.60 -9.60 16.73
C ALA A 13 23.07 -9.57 16.26
N ASP A 14 23.96 -10.22 17.00
CA ASP A 14 25.41 -10.32 16.73
C ASP A 14 25.75 -11.08 15.43
N GLN A 15 24.81 -11.82 14.87
CA GLN A 15 24.99 -12.57 13.63
C GLN A 15 24.61 -11.76 12.38
N TYR A 16 23.99 -10.60 12.54
CA TYR A 16 23.70 -9.69 11.45
C TYR A 16 24.88 -8.73 11.24
N ALA A 17 25.66 -8.96 10.20
CA ALA A 17 26.84 -8.16 9.89
C ALA A 17 26.56 -7.12 8.80
N ARG A 18 27.25 -5.98 8.91
CA ARG A 18 27.38 -4.99 7.85
C ARG A 18 28.44 -5.45 6.85
N ASP A 19 28.08 -5.54 5.58
CA ASP A 19 28.99 -6.01 4.52
C ASP A 19 28.94 -5.05 3.31
N ILE A 20 29.85 -4.07 3.31
CA ILE A 20 29.97 -3.05 2.25
C ILE A 20 31.39 -3.11 1.67
N ASP A 21 31.60 -4.08 0.77
CA ASP A 21 32.85 -4.30 0.01
C ASP A 21 32.54 -4.39 -1.49
N VAL A 22 32.20 -3.26 -2.12
CA VAL A 22 31.67 -3.22 -3.50
C VAL A 22 32.63 -3.88 -4.49
N LEU A 23 33.91 -3.49 -4.46
CA LEU A 23 34.92 -3.99 -5.40
C LEU A 23 35.30 -5.44 -5.12
N GLY A 24 35.50 -5.82 -3.85
CA GLY A 24 35.84 -7.19 -3.49
C GLY A 24 34.70 -8.16 -3.81
N HIS A 25 33.44 -7.76 -3.58
CA HIS A 25 32.27 -8.54 -4.01
C HIS A 25 32.19 -8.64 -5.54
N TYR A 26 32.43 -7.56 -6.27
CA TYR A 26 32.46 -7.58 -7.73
C TYR A 26 33.49 -8.59 -8.25
N VAL A 27 34.73 -8.53 -7.78
CA VAL A 27 35.80 -9.45 -8.20
C VAL A 27 35.43 -10.90 -7.85
N ARG A 28 34.95 -11.17 -6.62
CA ARG A 28 34.54 -12.52 -6.21
C ARG A 28 33.42 -13.08 -7.09
N GLN A 29 32.41 -12.26 -7.40
CA GLN A 29 31.27 -12.66 -8.23
C GLN A 29 31.69 -12.90 -9.68
N THR A 30 32.45 -11.98 -10.27
CA THR A 30 32.94 -12.11 -11.66
C THR A 30 33.82 -13.34 -11.83
N VAL A 31 34.75 -13.59 -10.90
CA VAL A 31 35.58 -14.81 -10.91
C VAL A 31 34.72 -16.07 -10.81
N SER A 32 33.75 -16.09 -9.90
CA SER A 32 32.82 -17.23 -9.74
C SER A 32 32.03 -17.53 -11.01
N TYR A 33 31.53 -16.49 -11.68
CA TYR A 33 30.82 -16.60 -12.95
C TYR A 33 31.74 -17.12 -14.07
N LEU A 34 32.93 -16.56 -14.22
CA LEU A 34 33.88 -16.95 -15.27
C LEU A 34 34.38 -18.38 -15.09
N THR A 35 34.71 -18.81 -13.86
CA THR A 35 35.09 -20.20 -13.59
C THR A 35 34.00 -21.17 -14.03
N ALA A 36 32.73 -20.87 -13.74
CA ALA A 36 31.62 -21.71 -14.17
C ALA A 36 31.45 -21.73 -15.70
N MET A 37 31.55 -20.57 -16.36
CA MET A 37 31.28 -20.45 -17.79
C MET A 37 32.41 -20.94 -18.70
N THR A 38 33.65 -20.88 -18.23
CA THR A 38 34.84 -21.19 -19.06
C THR A 38 35.50 -22.51 -18.68
N GLY A 39 35.26 -23.02 -17.48
CA GLY A 39 36.00 -24.16 -16.91
C GLY A 39 37.44 -23.84 -16.52
N ALA A 40 37.90 -22.59 -16.68
CA ALA A 40 39.24 -22.17 -16.28
C ALA A 40 39.38 -22.15 -14.76
N SER A 41 40.63 -22.28 -14.28
CA SER A 41 40.91 -22.28 -12.85
C SER A 41 40.53 -20.93 -12.21
N ARG A 42 40.24 -20.96 -10.91
CA ARG A 42 39.91 -19.75 -10.15
C ARG A 42 41.03 -18.71 -10.21
N ASP A 43 42.29 -19.15 -10.18
CA ASP A 43 43.46 -18.26 -10.19
C ASP A 43 43.68 -17.63 -11.56
N GLU A 44 43.43 -18.35 -12.65
CA GLU A 44 43.43 -17.78 -14.00
C GLU A 44 42.33 -16.73 -14.16
N CYS A 45 41.10 -17.05 -13.73
CA CYS A 45 39.99 -16.10 -13.78
C CYS A 45 40.25 -14.87 -12.90
N LEU A 46 40.85 -15.05 -11.72
CA LEU A 46 41.22 -13.93 -10.83
C LEU A 46 42.25 -13.01 -11.48
N ARG A 47 43.33 -13.57 -12.05
CA ARG A 47 44.33 -12.79 -12.78
C ARG A 47 43.72 -12.04 -13.95
N PHE A 48 42.86 -12.71 -14.72
CA PHE A 48 42.15 -12.09 -15.84
C PHE A 48 41.28 -10.91 -15.39
N VAL A 49 40.50 -11.08 -14.32
CA VAL A 49 39.65 -9.98 -13.81
C VAL A 49 40.51 -8.83 -13.29
N GLN A 50 41.56 -9.12 -12.52
CA GLN A 50 42.45 -8.11 -11.97
C GLN A 50 43.16 -7.32 -13.08
N SER A 51 43.75 -7.98 -14.07
CA SER A 51 44.44 -7.29 -15.17
C SER A 51 43.50 -6.45 -16.03
N ASN A 52 42.22 -6.84 -16.16
CA ASN A 52 41.24 -6.03 -16.88
C ASN A 52 40.75 -4.81 -16.09
N LEU A 53 40.90 -4.80 -14.76
CA LEU A 53 40.55 -3.66 -13.90
C LEU A 53 41.70 -2.66 -13.72
N GLU A 54 42.92 -3.02 -14.13
CA GLU A 54 44.08 -2.11 -14.15
C GLU A 54 43.88 -0.96 -15.14
N SER A 55 44.68 0.11 -15.01
CA SER A 55 44.52 1.35 -15.77
C SER A 55 44.63 1.18 -17.29
N ASP A 56 45.39 0.19 -17.76
CA ASP A 56 45.56 -0.18 -19.16
C ASP A 56 44.69 -1.39 -19.57
N GLY A 57 43.88 -1.90 -18.64
CA GLY A 57 42.94 -3.00 -18.87
C GLY A 57 41.71 -2.59 -19.67
N THR A 58 41.08 -3.57 -20.34
CA THR A 58 39.88 -3.36 -21.17
C THR A 58 38.71 -2.72 -20.41
N PHE A 59 38.62 -2.99 -19.11
CA PHE A 59 37.55 -2.56 -18.22
C PHE A 59 38.12 -1.84 -16.99
N ALA A 60 39.11 -0.95 -17.22
CA ALA A 60 39.78 -0.20 -16.18
C ALA A 60 38.80 0.34 -15.13
N PHE A 61 39.08 0.07 -13.85
CA PHE A 61 38.21 0.52 -12.77
C PHE A 61 38.23 2.05 -12.68
N GLN A 62 37.04 2.65 -12.71
CA GLN A 62 36.83 4.08 -12.51
C GLN A 62 36.06 4.28 -11.21
N ASP A 63 36.74 4.80 -10.19
CA ASP A 63 36.09 5.20 -8.95
C ASP A 63 35.41 6.56 -9.15
N PRO A 64 34.07 6.67 -9.08
CA PRO A 64 33.39 7.91 -9.37
C PRO A 64 33.77 9.02 -8.38
N ASP A 65 34.04 10.21 -8.92
CA ASP A 65 34.18 11.42 -8.11
C ASP A 65 32.85 11.75 -7.40
N VAL A 66 32.94 12.09 -6.13
CA VAL A 66 31.81 12.52 -5.30
C VAL A 66 32.09 13.86 -4.67
N THR A 67 31.04 14.69 -4.62
CA THR A 67 31.05 15.97 -3.90
C THR A 67 29.98 15.93 -2.83
N TYR A 68 30.35 16.24 -1.59
CA TYR A 68 29.45 16.17 -0.45
C TYR A 68 29.73 17.27 0.58
N LEU A 69 28.73 17.55 1.42
CA LEU A 69 28.84 18.49 2.53
C LEU A 69 29.14 17.73 3.81
N GLN A 70 30.30 17.98 4.41
CA GLN A 70 30.68 17.39 5.69
C GLN A 70 30.48 18.40 6.82
N ARG A 71 29.91 17.95 7.94
CA ARG A 71 29.76 18.80 9.13
C ARG A 71 31.03 18.69 9.98
N ASN A 72 31.65 19.82 10.32
CA ASN A 72 32.82 19.87 11.21
C ASN A 72 32.39 19.85 12.69
N GLU A 73 33.37 19.84 13.60
CA GLU A 73 33.14 19.79 15.05
C GLU A 73 32.34 21.00 15.59
N ARG A 74 32.39 22.14 14.89
CA ARG A 74 31.65 23.36 15.26
C ARG A 74 30.21 23.37 14.73
N GLY A 75 29.86 22.42 13.86
CA GLY A 75 28.54 22.26 13.27
C GLY A 75 28.37 22.90 11.89
N ASP A 76 29.40 23.60 11.39
CA ASP A 76 29.43 24.19 10.06
C ASP A 76 29.57 23.11 8.98
N ARG A 77 29.03 23.37 7.79
CA ARG A 77 29.13 22.48 6.64
C ARG A 77 30.24 22.95 5.71
N GLU A 78 31.15 22.05 5.38
CA GLU A 78 32.24 22.27 4.45
C GLU A 78 32.03 21.42 3.20
N LEU A 79 32.29 22.00 2.03
CA LEU A 79 32.30 21.27 0.77
C LEU A 79 33.56 20.40 0.72
N ARG A 80 33.37 19.11 0.46
CA ARG A 80 34.45 18.13 0.30
C ARG A 80 34.29 17.41 -1.04
N THR A 81 35.42 17.04 -1.60
CA THR A 81 35.52 16.21 -2.80
C THR A 81 36.38 14.99 -2.49
N GLY A 82 36.11 13.90 -3.19
CA GLY A 82 36.84 12.64 -3.06
C GLY A 82 36.23 11.62 -4.01
N THR A 83 36.48 10.34 -3.75
CA THR A 83 35.91 9.25 -4.55
C THR A 83 34.86 8.48 -3.76
N LEU A 84 33.97 7.78 -4.47
CA LEU A 84 32.90 7.00 -3.84
C LEU A 84 33.47 5.88 -2.96
N GLN A 85 34.50 5.17 -3.40
CA GLN A 85 35.13 4.13 -2.59
C GLN A 85 35.73 4.69 -1.31
N ALA A 86 36.45 5.82 -1.39
CA ALA A 86 37.04 6.46 -0.22
C ALA A 86 35.98 6.96 0.77
N PHE A 87 34.88 7.52 0.25
CA PHE A 87 33.73 7.93 1.05
C PHE A 87 33.14 6.75 1.83
N LEU A 88 32.80 5.65 1.14
CA LEU A 88 32.21 4.46 1.77
C LEU A 88 33.17 3.80 2.78
N ALA A 89 34.45 3.66 2.43
CA ALA A 89 35.45 3.08 3.30
C ALA A 89 35.60 3.88 4.61
N THR A 90 35.64 5.22 4.51
CA THR A 90 35.72 6.12 5.67
C THR A 90 34.49 5.97 6.56
N THR A 91 33.30 6.02 5.97
CA THR A 91 32.02 5.89 6.68
C THR A 91 31.88 4.55 7.40
N VAL A 92 32.30 3.45 6.77
CA VAL A 92 32.31 2.12 7.40
C VAL A 92 33.33 2.05 8.54
N ALA A 93 34.55 2.56 8.32
CA ALA A 93 35.60 2.58 9.34
C ALA A 93 35.21 3.40 10.58
N GLN A 94 34.51 4.52 10.38
CA GLN A 94 33.98 5.38 11.44
C GLN A 94 32.68 4.86 12.07
N ARG A 95 32.15 3.73 11.57
CA ARG A 95 30.87 3.13 12.00
C ARG A 95 29.68 4.08 11.87
N GLU A 96 29.72 5.03 10.93
CA GLU A 96 28.60 5.93 10.70
C GLU A 96 27.41 5.16 10.10
N LEU A 97 26.21 5.65 10.38
CA LEU A 97 24.98 5.19 9.76
C LEU A 97 24.95 5.67 8.31
N ILE A 98 24.57 4.80 7.36
CA ILE A 98 24.36 5.18 5.94
C ILE A 98 22.87 5.10 5.61
N ALA A 99 22.29 6.22 5.23
CA ALA A 99 20.96 6.25 4.64
C ALA A 99 20.99 5.90 3.13
N PRO A 100 19.86 5.47 2.52
CA PRO A 100 19.77 5.24 1.07
C PRO A 100 20.09 6.45 0.20
N THR A 101 19.98 7.66 0.76
CA THR A 101 20.40 8.92 0.13
C THR A 101 21.91 9.14 0.15
N PHE A 102 22.69 8.17 0.67
CA PHE A 102 24.11 8.30 1.03
C PHE A 102 24.42 9.42 2.04
N THR A 103 23.41 9.97 2.71
CA THR A 103 23.64 10.84 3.87
C THR A 103 24.11 9.98 5.03
N THR A 104 25.22 10.39 5.66
CA THR A 104 25.78 9.68 6.83
C THR A 104 25.45 10.39 8.14
N TYR A 105 25.33 9.62 9.20
CA TYR A 105 25.08 10.13 10.55
C TYR A 105 25.99 9.45 11.56
N LEU A 106 26.45 10.20 12.56
CA LEU A 106 27.24 9.66 13.66
C LEU A 106 26.52 8.48 14.34
N HIS A 107 27.30 7.48 14.73
CA HIS A 107 26.79 6.36 15.51
C HIS A 107 26.29 6.83 16.89
N PRO A 108 25.22 6.23 17.47
CA PRO A 108 24.72 6.61 18.81
C PRO A 108 25.77 6.55 19.92
N GLN A 109 26.75 5.64 19.82
CA GLN A 109 27.89 5.56 20.75
C GLN A 109 28.81 6.80 20.70
N VAL A 110 28.82 7.53 19.59
CA VAL A 110 29.54 8.81 19.47
C VAL A 110 28.64 9.94 19.95
N ARG A 111 27.39 9.99 19.47
CA ARG A 111 26.42 11.00 19.88
C ARG A 111 24.98 10.51 19.66
N GLU A 112 24.24 10.33 20.74
CA GLU A 112 22.82 9.97 20.67
C GLU A 112 21.94 11.18 20.29
N SER A 113 20.89 10.92 19.49
CA SER A 113 19.91 11.93 19.09
C SER A 113 18.81 12.09 20.15
N LEU A 114 18.53 13.33 20.55
CA LEU A 114 17.42 13.66 21.45
C LEU A 114 16.06 13.21 20.88
N LEU A 115 15.90 13.24 19.55
CA LEU A 115 14.68 12.82 18.88
C LEU A 115 14.43 11.31 19.04
N THR A 116 15.50 10.52 19.12
CA THR A 116 15.39 9.07 19.37
C THR A 116 14.77 8.80 20.74
N GLY A 117 15.21 9.53 21.78
CA GLY A 117 14.65 9.44 23.13
C GLY A 117 13.17 9.88 23.18
N PHE A 118 12.85 11.01 22.55
CA PHE A 118 11.46 11.51 22.44
C PHE A 118 10.52 10.52 21.75
N ILE A 119 10.93 10.00 20.59
CA ILE A 119 10.14 9.02 19.82
C ILE A 119 9.99 7.72 20.62
N GLY A 120 11.04 7.27 21.29
CA GLY A 120 11.02 6.09 22.16
C GLY A 120 10.01 6.21 23.29
N ALA A 121 10.00 7.34 24.00
CA ALA A 121 9.04 7.61 25.08
C ALA A 121 7.59 7.66 24.56
N ASN A 122 7.35 8.38 23.46
CA ASN A 122 6.04 8.45 22.83
C ASN A 122 5.53 7.08 22.36
N LYS A 123 6.41 6.23 21.80
CA LYS A 123 6.07 4.86 21.38
C LYS A 123 5.54 4.03 22.55
N VAL A 124 6.18 4.13 23.73
CA VAL A 124 5.76 3.42 24.95
C VAL A 124 4.42 3.92 25.44
N GLN A 125 4.27 5.24 25.61
CA GLN A 125 3.03 5.85 26.10
C GLN A 125 1.85 5.59 25.15
N ARG A 126 2.09 5.70 23.84
CA ARG A 126 1.09 5.38 22.81
C ARG A 126 0.64 3.93 22.92
N GLY A 127 1.55 3.00 23.20
CA GLY A 127 1.23 1.59 23.42
C GLY A 127 0.31 1.37 24.63
N VAL A 128 0.47 2.15 25.70
CA VAL A 128 -0.43 2.12 26.87
C VAL A 128 -1.81 2.66 26.51
N ALA A 129 -1.89 3.84 25.89
CA ALA A 129 -3.15 4.45 25.48
C ALA A 129 -3.92 3.57 24.49
N LYS A 130 -3.23 2.95 23.52
CA LYS A 130 -3.84 2.05 22.54
C LYS A 130 -4.42 0.78 23.19
N ARG A 131 -3.72 0.19 24.16
CA ARG A 131 -4.24 -0.96 24.92
C ARG A 131 -5.50 -0.58 25.71
N ALA A 132 -5.49 0.57 26.38
CA ALA A 132 -6.64 1.08 27.10
C ALA A 132 -7.83 1.41 26.18
N MET A 133 -7.59 1.98 24.99
CA MET A 133 -8.60 2.24 23.97
C MET A 133 -9.29 0.95 23.54
N PHE A 134 -8.52 -0.07 23.18
CA PHE A 134 -9.10 -1.36 22.83
C PHE A 134 -9.88 -1.94 24.01
N GLN A 135 -9.42 -1.76 25.26
CA GLN A 135 -10.11 -2.27 26.45
C GLN A 135 -11.46 -1.62 26.65
N ALA A 136 -11.51 -0.29 26.58
CA ALA A 136 -12.75 0.46 26.64
C ALA A 136 -13.76 0.02 25.57
N ARG A 137 -13.31 -0.21 24.32
CA ARG A 137 -14.17 -0.75 23.25
C ARG A 137 -14.76 -2.12 23.61
N SER A 138 -13.95 -3.01 24.16
CA SER A 138 -14.38 -4.35 24.59
C SER A 138 -15.41 -4.30 25.71
N ASP A 139 -15.25 -3.33 26.61
CA ASP A 139 -16.13 -3.15 27.77
C ASP A 139 -17.40 -2.34 27.40
N GLY A 140 -17.58 -1.96 26.13
CA GLY A 140 -18.68 -1.11 25.66
C GLY A 140 -18.62 0.34 26.18
N ASN A 141 -17.47 0.77 26.72
CA ASN A 141 -17.27 2.11 27.26
C ASN A 141 -16.85 3.10 26.18
N THR A 142 -17.82 3.60 25.42
CA THR A 142 -17.60 4.48 24.27
C THR A 142 -16.88 5.79 24.63
N LEU A 143 -17.14 6.37 25.80
CA LEU A 143 -16.51 7.63 26.20
C LEU A 143 -15.01 7.45 26.45
N LEU A 144 -14.63 6.40 27.18
CA LEU A 144 -13.23 6.10 27.45
C LEU A 144 -12.50 5.66 26.17
N GLU A 145 -13.19 4.94 25.28
CA GLU A 145 -12.66 4.58 23.96
C GLU A 145 -12.25 5.85 23.18
N ILE A 146 -13.16 6.81 23.04
CA ILE A 146 -12.90 8.07 22.32
C ILE A 146 -11.74 8.83 22.96
N LEU A 147 -11.71 8.93 24.29
CA LEU A 147 -10.64 9.64 25.00
C LEU A 147 -9.27 9.00 24.74
N LYS A 148 -9.18 7.68 24.83
CA LYS A 148 -7.92 6.95 24.63
C LYS A 148 -7.50 6.87 23.16
N ASP A 149 -8.46 6.89 22.23
CA ASP A 149 -8.16 7.03 20.81
C ASP A 149 -7.57 8.41 20.49
N ASN A 150 -8.11 9.48 21.07
CA ASN A 150 -7.55 10.81 20.94
C ASN A 150 -6.13 10.91 21.53
N GLU A 151 -5.89 10.30 22.70
CA GLU A 151 -4.57 10.27 23.34
C GLU A 151 -3.53 9.55 22.47
N GLN A 152 -3.83 8.32 21.99
CA GLN A 152 -2.89 7.60 21.11
C GLN A 152 -2.69 8.31 19.77
N THR A 153 -3.73 8.98 19.26
CA THR A 153 -3.67 9.76 18.01
C THR A 153 -2.79 10.99 18.18
N ASN A 154 -2.91 11.73 19.28
CA ASN A 154 -2.07 12.89 19.56
C ASN A 154 -0.59 12.51 19.68
N MET A 155 -0.26 11.41 20.35
CA MET A 155 1.12 10.91 20.43
C MET A 155 1.67 10.50 19.05
N LYS A 156 0.82 9.89 18.21
CA LYS A 156 1.16 9.56 16.82
C LYS A 156 1.41 10.83 16.00
N LEU A 157 0.53 11.82 16.10
CA LEU A 157 0.65 13.10 15.39
C LEU A 157 1.91 13.86 15.82
N ALA A 158 2.22 13.92 17.11
CA ALA A 158 3.42 14.56 17.63
C ALA A 158 4.70 13.90 17.07
N SER A 159 4.74 12.57 17.04
CA SER A 159 5.89 11.83 16.49
C SER A 159 6.03 12.05 14.98
N ASN A 160 4.91 12.06 14.24
CA ASN A 160 4.90 12.33 12.80
C ASN A 160 5.25 13.79 12.48
N ALA A 161 4.91 14.73 13.36
CA ALA A 161 5.21 16.15 13.18
C ALA A 161 6.71 16.44 13.15
N CYS A 162 7.55 15.61 13.78
CA CYS A 162 9.02 15.73 13.68
C CYS A 162 9.50 15.75 12.23
N SER A 163 8.90 14.91 11.38
CA SER A 163 9.24 14.85 9.95
C SER A 163 8.93 16.16 9.21
N GLY A 164 7.78 16.78 9.52
CA GLY A 164 7.41 18.09 8.97
C GLY A 164 8.27 19.23 9.53
N ALA A 165 8.64 19.16 10.82
CA ALA A 165 9.51 20.15 11.44
C ALA A 165 10.92 20.16 10.80
N HIS A 166 11.45 19.00 10.39
CA HIS A 166 12.73 18.92 9.68
C HIS A 166 12.79 19.76 8.39
N VAL A 167 11.66 20.03 7.74
CA VAL A 167 11.59 20.85 6.51
C VAL A 167 11.09 22.27 6.75
N SER A 168 10.79 22.63 8.00
CA SER A 168 10.33 23.97 8.37
C SER A 168 11.47 24.81 8.94
N ALA A 169 11.97 25.77 8.14
CA ALA A 169 13.07 26.66 8.50
C ALA A 169 12.82 27.51 9.75
N SER A 170 11.55 27.69 10.14
CA SER A 170 11.13 28.40 11.35
C SER A 170 11.25 27.58 12.64
N THR A 171 11.73 26.34 12.59
CA THR A 171 11.81 25.45 13.77
C THR A 171 13.26 25.10 14.10
N PRO A 172 13.59 24.86 15.39
CA PRO A 172 14.93 24.42 15.79
C PRO A 172 15.26 23.00 15.30
N LEU A 173 14.28 22.27 14.76
CA LEU A 173 14.48 20.93 14.18
C LEU A 173 14.84 20.98 12.69
N PHE A 174 14.96 22.16 12.08
CA PHE A 174 15.22 22.29 10.65
C PHE A 174 16.50 21.53 10.22
N ASN A 175 16.30 20.46 9.45
CA ASN A 175 17.35 19.63 8.88
C ASN A 175 16.83 18.90 7.64
N LEU A 176 16.97 19.53 6.47
CA LEU A 176 16.43 19.02 5.21
C LEU A 176 16.83 17.57 4.90
N SER A 177 18.06 17.16 5.24
CA SER A 177 18.52 15.79 4.96
C SER A 177 17.78 14.75 5.79
N ALA A 178 17.35 15.08 7.02
CA ALA A 178 16.64 14.14 7.89
C ALA A 178 15.28 13.71 7.32
N HIS A 179 14.54 14.62 6.67
CA HIS A 179 13.27 14.26 6.02
C HIS A 179 13.49 13.33 4.82
N SER A 180 14.50 13.63 3.99
CA SER A 180 14.85 12.77 2.85
C SER A 180 15.30 11.37 3.30
N THR A 181 16.13 11.28 4.34
CA THR A 181 16.57 10.03 4.96
C THR A 181 15.39 9.20 5.49
N LEU A 182 14.46 9.83 6.21
CA LEU A 182 13.27 9.14 6.73
C LEU A 182 12.45 8.55 5.58
N THR A 183 12.09 9.39 4.60
CA THR A 183 11.24 8.95 3.48
C THR A 183 11.90 7.89 2.62
N SER A 184 13.23 7.97 2.40
CA SER A 184 13.97 6.93 1.68
C SER A 184 14.03 5.61 2.46
N ASN A 185 14.23 5.66 3.79
CA ASN A 185 14.22 4.46 4.63
C ASN A 185 12.86 3.76 4.61
N CYS A 186 11.77 4.51 4.68
CA CYS A 186 10.42 3.96 4.55
C CYS A 186 10.22 3.28 3.18
N ARG A 187 10.63 3.94 2.08
CA ARG A 187 10.53 3.37 0.72
C ARG A 187 11.35 2.09 0.55
N VAL A 188 12.57 2.04 1.08
CA VAL A 188 13.41 0.84 1.01
C VAL A 188 12.81 -0.28 1.85
N THR A 189 12.27 0.02 3.04
CA THR A 189 11.55 -0.95 3.89
C THR A 189 10.35 -1.55 3.15
N ALA A 190 9.49 -0.71 2.58
CA ALA A 190 8.32 -1.15 1.82
C ALA A 190 8.73 -1.95 0.56
N SER A 191 9.79 -1.53 -0.13
CA SER A 191 10.30 -2.23 -1.33
C SER A 191 10.88 -3.61 -0.99
N TYR A 192 11.60 -3.74 0.14
CA TYR A 192 12.02 -5.05 0.63
C TYR A 192 10.83 -5.94 0.97
N GLY A 193 9.82 -5.41 1.66
CA GLY A 193 8.60 -6.13 1.99
C GLY A 193 7.87 -6.63 0.75
N SER A 194 7.62 -5.76 -0.23
CA SER A 194 6.94 -6.13 -1.47
C SER A 194 7.77 -7.07 -2.35
N ALA A 195 9.08 -6.84 -2.49
CA ALA A 195 9.96 -7.72 -3.27
C ALA A 195 10.08 -9.11 -2.63
N ASN A 196 10.09 -9.19 -1.30
CA ASN A 196 10.00 -10.46 -0.58
C ASN A 196 8.69 -11.16 -0.86
N ASN A 197 7.55 -10.49 -0.75
CA ASN A 197 6.25 -11.11 -0.95
C ASN A 197 6.07 -11.60 -2.39
N GLU A 198 6.53 -10.84 -3.39
CA GLU A 198 6.56 -11.26 -4.79
C GLU A 198 7.38 -12.54 -4.99
N LYS A 199 8.58 -12.60 -4.42
CA LYS A 199 9.45 -13.77 -4.54
C LYS A 199 8.92 -14.98 -3.76
N LEU A 200 8.58 -14.77 -2.48
CA LEU A 200 8.14 -15.81 -1.56
C LEU A 200 6.83 -16.44 -2.00
N LEU A 201 5.81 -15.63 -2.31
CA LEU A 201 4.44 -16.10 -2.52
C LEU A 201 4.12 -16.36 -3.99
N ALA A 202 4.81 -15.72 -4.95
CA ALA A 202 4.49 -15.86 -6.37
C ALA A 202 5.64 -16.40 -7.23
N GLY A 203 6.82 -16.58 -6.65
CA GLY A 203 8.04 -16.91 -7.38
C GLY A 203 8.42 -15.82 -8.40
N ASN A 204 7.98 -14.58 -8.16
CA ASN A 204 8.21 -13.46 -9.07
C ASN A 204 9.41 -12.65 -8.62
N ARG A 205 10.37 -12.46 -9.53
CA ARG A 205 11.64 -11.79 -9.26
C ARG A 205 11.77 -10.59 -10.18
N HIS A 206 12.30 -9.48 -9.68
CA HIS A 206 12.46 -8.27 -10.48
C HIS A 206 13.67 -8.37 -11.43
N TYR A 207 13.54 -9.20 -12.46
CA TYR A 207 14.55 -9.50 -13.46
C TYR A 207 14.34 -8.67 -14.74
N TRP A 208 14.50 -7.37 -14.60
CA TRP A 208 14.31 -6.41 -15.69
C TRP A 208 15.43 -6.44 -16.75
N SER A 209 16.58 -7.05 -16.44
CA SER A 209 17.66 -7.28 -17.41
C SER A 209 18.31 -8.68 -17.26
N PRO A 210 18.94 -9.20 -18.32
CA PRO A 210 19.70 -10.45 -18.27
C PRO A 210 20.83 -10.44 -17.24
N ASP A 211 21.47 -9.29 -17.01
CA ASP A 211 22.57 -9.16 -16.05
C ASP A 211 22.10 -9.31 -14.62
N VAL A 212 20.90 -8.79 -14.28
CA VAL A 212 20.30 -9.01 -12.96
C VAL A 212 20.08 -10.50 -12.69
N VAL A 213 19.67 -11.27 -13.71
CA VAL A 213 19.49 -12.73 -13.58
C VAL A 213 20.82 -13.40 -13.25
N LYS A 214 21.85 -13.14 -14.08
CA LYS A 214 23.20 -13.70 -13.88
C LYS A 214 23.76 -13.35 -12.52
N ASN A 215 23.71 -12.07 -12.14
CA ASN A 215 24.19 -11.57 -10.86
C ASN A 215 23.45 -12.22 -9.69
N ASN A 216 22.14 -12.44 -9.79
CA ASN A 216 21.38 -13.07 -8.72
C ASN A 216 21.69 -14.57 -8.58
N ILE A 217 21.88 -15.29 -9.69
CA ILE A 217 22.36 -16.68 -9.66
C ILE A 217 23.73 -16.75 -8.96
N THR A 218 24.68 -15.91 -9.40
CA THR A 218 26.04 -15.88 -8.84
C THR A 218 26.05 -15.48 -7.35
N SER A 219 25.26 -14.47 -6.97
CA SER A 219 25.11 -14.06 -5.57
C SER A 219 24.57 -15.20 -4.71
N ILE A 220 23.52 -15.89 -5.15
CA ILE A 220 22.94 -17.00 -4.38
C ILE A 220 23.94 -18.14 -4.24
N ARG A 221 24.66 -18.45 -5.32
CA ARG A 221 25.69 -19.48 -5.31
C ARG A 221 26.78 -19.21 -4.27
N LEU A 222 27.27 -17.98 -4.20
CA LEU A 222 28.37 -17.62 -3.29
C LEU A 222 27.95 -17.47 -1.82
N ASN A 223 26.67 -17.21 -1.57
CA ASN A 223 26.16 -16.89 -0.24
C ASN A 223 25.35 -18.01 0.41
N THR A 224 25.28 -19.19 -0.23
CA THR A 224 24.57 -20.36 0.29
C THR A 224 25.49 -21.20 1.17
N ASP A 225 24.99 -21.61 2.33
CA ASP A 225 25.57 -22.70 3.12
C ASP A 225 25.06 -24.03 2.55
N TYR A 226 25.86 -24.66 1.69
CA TYR A 226 25.48 -25.91 1.03
C TYR A 226 25.36 -27.08 2.01
N GLY A 227 26.11 -27.09 3.11
CA GLY A 227 25.99 -28.12 4.13
C GLY A 227 24.63 -28.07 4.83
N ALA A 228 24.21 -26.86 5.23
CA ALA A 228 22.88 -26.66 5.81
C ALA A 228 21.76 -26.92 4.81
N LEU A 229 21.94 -26.51 3.55
CA LEU A 229 21.00 -26.77 2.46
C LEU A 229 20.76 -28.27 2.25
N ASP A 230 21.84 -29.04 2.04
CA ASP A 230 21.75 -30.47 1.75
C ASP A 230 21.17 -31.24 2.94
N ALA A 231 21.52 -30.86 4.17
CA ALA A 231 20.94 -31.45 5.38
C ALA A 231 19.43 -31.22 5.46
N ALA A 232 18.97 -29.98 5.24
CA ALA A 232 17.55 -29.64 5.25
C ALA A 232 16.79 -30.35 4.12
N MET A 233 17.36 -30.37 2.91
CA MET A 233 16.74 -31.05 1.77
C MET A 233 16.58 -32.54 2.03
N LYS A 234 17.62 -33.21 2.52
CA LYS A 234 17.59 -34.64 2.84
C LYS A 234 16.59 -34.96 3.94
N ARG A 235 16.55 -34.17 5.02
CA ARG A 235 15.63 -34.41 6.15
C ARG A 235 14.17 -34.30 5.76
N HIS A 236 13.84 -33.32 4.91
CA HIS A 236 12.44 -33.04 4.53
C HIS A 236 12.03 -33.67 3.20
N GLY A 237 12.91 -34.44 2.55
CA GLY A 237 12.63 -35.08 1.26
C GLY A 237 12.42 -34.09 0.11
N ILE A 238 13.12 -32.95 0.14
CA ILE A 238 13.05 -31.92 -0.91
C ILE A 238 13.93 -32.38 -2.08
N ARG A 239 13.37 -32.42 -3.28
CA ARG A 239 14.13 -32.81 -4.48
C ARG A 239 14.87 -31.63 -5.11
N HIS A 240 15.94 -31.94 -5.83
CA HIS A 240 16.60 -30.97 -6.69
C HIS A 240 15.72 -30.62 -7.90
N PRO A 241 15.72 -29.36 -8.35
CA PRO A 241 15.10 -28.97 -9.61
C PRO A 241 16.00 -29.34 -10.79
N GLU A 242 15.36 -29.73 -11.88
CA GLU A 242 16.00 -29.96 -13.16
C GLU A 242 16.45 -28.66 -13.82
N LEU A 243 17.30 -28.77 -14.86
CA LEU A 243 17.74 -27.62 -15.64
C LEU A 243 16.55 -26.85 -16.23
N GLU A 244 15.61 -27.57 -16.86
CA GLU A 244 14.42 -26.97 -17.49
C GLU A 244 13.52 -26.29 -16.47
N GLU A 245 13.35 -26.91 -15.29
CA GLU A 245 12.58 -26.35 -14.17
C GLU A 245 13.22 -25.08 -13.60
N THR A 246 14.55 -25.04 -13.57
CA THR A 246 15.33 -23.86 -13.18
C THR A 246 15.16 -22.74 -14.20
N MET A 247 15.17 -23.07 -15.50
CA MET A 247 14.89 -22.10 -16.57
C MET A 247 13.44 -21.61 -16.55
N ALA A 248 12.47 -22.48 -16.24
CA ALA A 248 11.07 -22.09 -16.10
C ALA A 248 10.87 -21.06 -14.96
N CYS A 249 11.57 -21.26 -13.83
CA CYS A 249 11.62 -20.29 -12.72
C CYS A 249 12.13 -18.91 -13.18
N ILE A 250 13.19 -18.88 -14.00
CA ILE A 250 13.75 -17.64 -14.56
C ILE A 250 12.75 -16.98 -15.52
N LEU A 251 12.23 -17.74 -16.49
CA LEU A 251 11.32 -17.24 -17.53
C LEU A 251 10.02 -16.70 -16.94
N ARG A 252 9.53 -17.30 -15.85
CA ARG A 252 8.38 -16.80 -15.08
C ARG A 252 8.54 -15.34 -14.63
N SER A 253 9.78 -14.88 -14.47
CA SER A 253 10.12 -13.51 -14.07
C SER A 253 10.55 -12.64 -15.25
N THR A 254 11.33 -13.17 -16.21
CA THR A 254 11.90 -12.36 -17.31
C THR A 254 10.90 -12.00 -18.41
N HIS A 255 9.88 -12.83 -18.66
CA HIS A 255 8.92 -12.62 -19.77
C HIS A 255 8.15 -11.28 -19.70
N PHE A 256 8.15 -10.63 -18.54
CA PHE A 256 7.58 -9.31 -18.31
C PHE A 256 8.44 -8.15 -18.86
N TYR A 257 9.74 -8.36 -19.03
CA TYR A 257 10.70 -7.27 -19.25
C TYR A 257 11.50 -7.44 -20.55
N PHE A 258 11.94 -8.66 -20.86
CA PHE A 258 12.69 -8.92 -22.09
C PHE A 258 12.38 -10.30 -22.68
N ARG A 259 12.54 -10.43 -24.00
CA ARG A 259 12.23 -11.66 -24.75
C ARG A 259 13.37 -12.13 -25.66
N ASP A 260 14.57 -11.59 -25.47
CA ASP A 260 15.72 -11.89 -26.32
C ASP A 260 16.17 -13.36 -26.22
N PRO A 261 16.05 -14.16 -27.29
CA PRO A 261 16.47 -15.55 -27.29
C PRO A 261 17.97 -15.75 -27.07
N ALA A 262 18.83 -14.82 -27.51
CA ALA A 262 20.28 -14.93 -27.34
C ALA A 262 20.66 -14.82 -25.86
N HIS A 263 20.07 -13.85 -25.14
CA HIS A 263 20.28 -13.71 -23.71
C HIS A 263 19.69 -14.89 -22.92
N HIS A 264 18.51 -15.40 -23.29
CA HIS A 264 17.98 -16.62 -22.67
C HIS A 264 18.87 -17.85 -22.89
N ARG A 265 19.49 -17.99 -24.07
CA ARG A 265 20.46 -19.06 -24.34
C ARG A 265 21.71 -18.93 -23.45
N LEU A 266 22.27 -17.74 -23.30
CA LEU A 266 23.42 -17.50 -22.41
C LEU A 266 23.09 -17.80 -20.95
N ILE A 267 21.90 -17.41 -20.49
CA ILE A 267 21.42 -17.76 -19.14
C ILE A 267 21.26 -19.28 -19.02
N GLY A 268 20.68 -19.95 -20.02
CA GLY A 268 20.54 -21.41 -20.04
C GLY A 268 21.88 -22.14 -20.00
N GLN A 269 22.88 -21.64 -20.73
CA GLN A 269 24.26 -22.14 -20.65
C GLN A 269 24.84 -21.96 -19.25
N TYR A 270 24.61 -20.83 -18.59
CA TYR A 270 25.07 -20.66 -17.22
C TYR A 270 24.40 -21.64 -16.25
N VAL A 271 23.08 -21.80 -16.37
CA VAL A 271 22.30 -22.74 -15.55
C VAL A 271 22.76 -24.19 -15.77
N SER A 272 23.17 -24.55 -16.99
CA SER A 272 23.67 -25.91 -17.28
C SER A 272 24.99 -26.25 -16.59
N GLN A 273 25.76 -25.24 -16.17
CA GLN A 273 27.00 -25.43 -15.41
C GLN A 273 26.77 -25.57 -13.90
N LEU A 274 25.54 -25.32 -13.42
CA LEU A 274 25.22 -25.40 -12.00
C LEU A 274 25.03 -26.85 -11.56
N THR A 275 25.58 -27.19 -10.40
CA THR A 275 25.31 -28.48 -9.73
C THR A 275 23.84 -28.57 -9.30
N PRO A 276 23.30 -29.78 -9.01
CA PRO A 276 21.95 -29.92 -8.47
C PRO A 276 21.72 -29.10 -7.19
N ALA A 277 22.70 -29.03 -6.29
CA ALA A 277 22.61 -28.22 -5.07
C ALA A 277 22.61 -26.72 -5.37
N GLU A 278 23.41 -26.26 -6.33
CA GLU A 278 23.41 -24.86 -6.78
C GLU A 278 22.08 -24.46 -7.43
N ARG A 279 21.47 -25.34 -8.23
CA ARG A 279 20.12 -25.12 -8.78
C ARG A 279 19.07 -25.06 -7.68
N SER A 280 19.11 -25.98 -6.71
CA SER A 280 18.22 -25.93 -5.53
C SER A 280 18.34 -24.62 -4.76
N ALA A 281 19.57 -24.18 -4.50
CA ALA A 281 19.83 -22.92 -3.81
C ALA A 281 19.19 -21.74 -4.55
N PHE A 282 19.38 -21.66 -5.88
CA PHE A 282 18.80 -20.59 -6.69
C PHE A 282 17.27 -20.64 -6.76
N VAL A 283 16.68 -21.82 -6.97
CA VAL A 283 15.24 -21.96 -7.16
C VAL A 283 14.49 -21.73 -5.85
N TYR A 284 14.96 -22.25 -4.72
CA TYR A 284 14.19 -22.29 -3.47
C TYR A 284 14.51 -21.18 -2.46
N THR A 285 15.69 -20.55 -2.52
CA THR A 285 16.07 -19.49 -1.56
C THR A 285 15.11 -18.31 -1.64
N GLY A 286 14.37 -18.05 -0.56
CA GLY A 286 13.39 -16.97 -0.46
C GLY A 286 12.13 -17.18 -1.31
N ASP A 287 11.87 -18.41 -1.80
CA ASP A 287 10.86 -18.71 -2.82
C ASP A 287 10.02 -19.92 -2.41
N LEU A 288 9.06 -19.69 -1.51
CA LEU A 288 8.14 -20.73 -1.04
C LEU A 288 7.24 -21.23 -2.18
N TYR A 289 6.93 -20.38 -3.16
CA TYR A 289 6.15 -20.73 -4.34
C TYR A 289 6.75 -21.86 -5.15
N HIS A 290 8.02 -21.75 -5.56
CA HIS A 290 8.68 -22.82 -6.32
C HIS A 290 9.00 -24.04 -5.45
N LEU A 291 9.30 -23.83 -4.16
CA LEU A 291 9.46 -24.93 -3.22
C LEU A 291 8.18 -25.78 -3.14
N ARG A 292 7.02 -25.13 -3.04
CA ARG A 292 5.69 -25.75 -3.12
C ARG A 292 5.46 -26.41 -4.47
N TYR A 293 5.74 -25.70 -5.56
CA TYR A 293 5.43 -26.17 -6.92
C TYR A 293 6.13 -27.50 -7.24
N TYR A 294 7.38 -27.67 -6.80
CA TYR A 294 8.14 -28.89 -7.03
C TYR A 294 8.06 -29.93 -5.90
N ASN A 295 7.55 -29.55 -4.71
CA ASN A 295 7.48 -30.38 -3.51
C ASN A 295 6.12 -30.21 -2.79
N ASP A 296 5.01 -30.43 -3.52
CA ASP A 296 3.64 -30.16 -3.05
C ASP A 296 3.34 -30.79 -1.69
N ALA A 297 3.57 -32.11 -1.55
CA ALA A 297 3.25 -32.86 -0.35
C ALA A 297 3.95 -32.31 0.90
N VAL A 298 5.22 -31.90 0.78
CA VAL A 298 6.01 -31.34 1.89
C VAL A 298 5.42 -30.02 2.35
N ILE A 299 5.16 -29.10 1.41
CA ILE A 299 4.67 -27.76 1.74
C ILE A 299 3.20 -27.79 2.15
N ARG A 300 2.38 -28.65 1.55
CA ARG A 300 1.00 -28.87 1.97
C ARG A 300 0.95 -29.39 3.40
N THR A 301 1.81 -30.33 3.76
CA THR A 301 1.92 -30.84 5.14
C THR A 301 2.37 -29.74 6.09
N PHE A 302 3.40 -28.98 5.74
CA PHE A 302 3.91 -27.88 6.56
C PHE A 302 2.83 -26.83 6.84
N ILE A 303 2.13 -26.35 5.80
CA ILE A 303 1.04 -25.38 5.93
C ILE A 303 -0.14 -25.98 6.70
N SER A 304 -0.54 -27.22 6.42
CA SER A 304 -1.65 -27.88 7.12
C SER A 304 -1.39 -27.94 8.62
N ARG A 305 -0.18 -28.34 9.03
CA ARG A 305 0.17 -28.47 10.44
C ARG A 305 0.23 -27.11 11.16
N LEU A 306 0.73 -26.07 10.48
CA LEU A 306 0.69 -24.70 10.99
C LEU A 306 -0.73 -24.15 11.08
N ALA A 307 -1.63 -24.54 10.17
CA ALA A 307 -3.02 -24.10 10.12
C ALA A 307 -3.93 -24.86 11.11
N SER A 308 -3.41 -25.88 11.82
CA SER A 308 -4.19 -26.70 12.73
C SER A 308 -4.50 -25.99 14.05
N ARG A 309 -5.81 -25.85 14.34
CA ARG A 309 -6.34 -25.54 15.67
C ARG A 309 -6.28 -26.79 16.56
N ILE A 310 -5.92 -26.60 17.84
CA ILE A 310 -5.86 -27.69 18.82
C ILE A 310 -7.00 -27.55 19.83
N GLU A 311 -7.87 -28.55 19.90
CA GLU A 311 -9.07 -28.55 20.75
C GLU A 311 -8.79 -28.81 22.23
N LEU A 312 -7.65 -29.42 22.54
CA LEU A 312 -7.26 -29.71 23.90
C LEU A 312 -7.07 -28.40 24.69
N VAL A 313 -7.69 -28.31 25.86
CA VAL A 313 -7.53 -27.17 26.77
C VAL A 313 -6.23 -27.34 27.56
N HIS A 314 -5.26 -26.45 27.35
CA HIS A 314 -4.03 -26.45 28.15
C HIS A 314 -4.33 -26.10 29.62
N PRO A 315 -3.77 -26.82 30.61
CA PRO A 315 -4.04 -26.57 32.02
C PRO A 315 -3.43 -25.26 32.55
N ASP A 316 -2.33 -24.80 31.95
CA ASP A 316 -1.66 -23.55 32.31
C ASP A 316 -1.44 -22.64 31.07
N PRO A 317 -2.49 -21.99 30.57
CA PRO A 317 -2.39 -21.15 29.37
C PRO A 317 -1.56 -19.87 29.60
N GLY A 318 -1.52 -19.35 30.83
CA GLY A 318 -0.84 -18.09 31.15
C GLY A 318 0.66 -18.16 30.91
N THR A 319 1.30 -19.24 31.37
CA THR A 319 2.75 -19.46 31.19
C THR A 319 3.12 -19.62 29.71
N VAL A 320 2.31 -20.37 28.96
CA VAL A 320 2.53 -20.58 27.51
C VAL A 320 2.45 -19.26 26.76
N LEU A 321 1.40 -18.48 26.99
CA LEU A 321 1.17 -17.23 26.26
C LEU A 321 2.17 -16.13 26.66
N ALA A 322 2.61 -16.09 27.92
CA ALA A 322 3.61 -15.13 28.38
C ALA A 322 5.01 -15.38 27.76
N SER A 323 5.31 -16.62 27.36
CA SER A 323 6.60 -17.00 26.77
C SER A 323 6.60 -17.00 25.23
N ALA A 324 5.44 -16.94 24.59
CA ALA A 324 5.30 -16.95 23.15
C ALA A 324 5.51 -15.55 22.51
N SER A 325 6.01 -15.54 21.28
CA SER A 325 6.14 -14.30 20.50
C SER A 325 4.75 -13.76 20.09
N PRO A 326 4.57 -12.42 20.03
CA PRO A 326 3.31 -11.80 19.60
C PRO A 326 2.78 -12.30 18.26
N GLU A 327 3.67 -12.59 17.30
CA GLU A 327 3.31 -13.07 15.96
C GLU A 327 2.69 -14.47 15.99
N VAL A 328 3.23 -15.36 16.83
CA VAL A 328 2.69 -16.72 17.04
C VAL A 328 1.34 -16.67 17.75
N ILE A 329 1.21 -15.82 18.76
CA ILE A 329 -0.08 -15.60 19.46
C ILE A 329 -1.12 -15.08 18.47
N ALA A 330 -0.76 -14.08 17.65
CA ALA A 330 -1.65 -13.51 16.65
C ALA A 330 -2.08 -14.54 15.59
N LEU A 331 -1.21 -15.48 15.21
CA LEU A 331 -1.60 -16.60 14.35
C LEU A 331 -2.57 -17.54 15.09
N ALA A 332 -2.24 -17.98 16.31
CA ALA A 332 -3.09 -18.89 17.08
C ALA A 332 -4.50 -18.33 17.30
N VAL A 333 -4.63 -17.03 17.63
CA VAL A 333 -5.92 -16.35 17.76
C VAL A 333 -6.72 -16.41 16.45
N GLN A 334 -6.08 -16.22 15.30
CA GLN A 334 -6.73 -16.32 13.99
C GLN A 334 -7.15 -17.75 13.61
N LEU A 335 -6.46 -18.77 14.13
CA LEU A 335 -6.82 -20.18 13.95
C LEU A 335 -7.96 -20.64 14.87
N CYS A 336 -8.32 -19.84 15.88
CA CYS A 336 -9.39 -20.12 16.84
C CYS A 336 -10.58 -19.15 16.69
N PRO A 337 -11.21 -19.04 15.50
CA PRO A 337 -12.27 -18.07 15.27
C PRO A 337 -13.52 -18.33 16.10
N GLN A 338 -13.82 -19.58 16.45
CA GLN A 338 -14.99 -19.91 17.29
C GLN A 338 -14.83 -19.35 18.71
N GLU A 339 -13.61 -19.39 19.23
CA GLU A 339 -13.27 -18.95 20.58
C GLU A 339 -13.02 -17.45 20.67
N MET A 340 -12.46 -16.86 19.60
CA MET A 340 -11.84 -15.54 19.63
C MET A 340 -12.59 -14.46 18.83
N ARG A 341 -13.56 -14.80 17.98
CA ARG A 341 -14.31 -13.82 17.20
C ARG A 341 -15.03 -12.83 18.14
N GLY A 342 -14.76 -11.53 17.95
CA GLY A 342 -15.31 -10.47 18.79
C GLY A 342 -14.74 -10.41 20.21
N ARG A 343 -13.75 -11.26 20.54
CA ARG A 343 -13.17 -11.38 21.88
C ARG A 343 -11.69 -11.06 21.84
N LYS A 344 -11.14 -10.73 23.01
CA LYS A 344 -9.71 -10.53 23.21
C LYS A 344 -9.11 -11.67 24.01
N LEU A 345 -7.80 -11.85 23.86
CA LEU A 345 -7.06 -12.86 24.61
C LEU A 345 -7.20 -12.66 26.13
N ASP A 346 -6.97 -11.45 26.62
CA ASP A 346 -7.12 -11.14 28.06
C ASP A 346 -8.57 -11.33 28.54
N GLY A 347 -9.55 -11.05 27.68
CA GLY A 347 -10.97 -11.20 27.98
C GLY A 347 -11.47 -12.66 28.01
N VAL A 348 -10.63 -13.61 27.63
CA VAL A 348 -10.93 -15.05 27.75
C VAL A 348 -10.07 -15.74 28.80
N ALA A 349 -9.25 -15.01 29.55
CA ALA A 349 -8.39 -15.57 30.58
C ALA A 349 -9.18 -16.44 31.58
N GLY A 350 -8.62 -17.61 31.92
CA GLY A 350 -9.26 -18.59 32.81
C GLY A 350 -10.39 -19.43 32.19
N THR A 351 -10.74 -19.19 30.92
CA THR A 351 -11.74 -20.00 30.20
C THR A 351 -11.10 -21.08 29.32
N ASN A 352 -11.89 -22.04 28.83
CA ASN A 352 -11.42 -23.06 27.88
C ASN A 352 -10.83 -22.45 26.60
N ALA A 353 -11.35 -21.31 26.14
CA ALA A 353 -10.83 -20.58 24.98
C ALA A 353 -9.36 -20.19 25.16
N HIS A 354 -8.97 -19.76 26.37
CA HIS A 354 -7.57 -19.43 26.70
C HIS A 354 -6.67 -20.67 26.61
N GLY A 355 -7.14 -21.81 27.12
CA GLY A 355 -6.44 -23.09 27.03
C GLY A 355 -6.30 -23.61 25.60
N ILE A 356 -7.32 -23.45 24.76
CA ILE A 356 -7.31 -23.84 23.33
C ILE A 356 -6.30 -22.99 22.54
N VAL A 357 -6.28 -21.67 22.77
CA VAL A 357 -5.29 -20.79 22.13
C VAL A 357 -3.88 -21.16 22.57
N ALA A 358 -3.65 -21.45 23.86
CA ALA A 358 -2.35 -21.87 24.36
C ALA A 358 -1.88 -23.21 23.73
N SER A 359 -2.74 -24.22 23.64
CA SER A 359 -2.42 -25.48 22.95
C SER A 359 -2.10 -25.26 21.47
N THR A 360 -2.82 -24.35 20.81
CA THR A 360 -2.57 -23.99 19.41
C THR A 360 -1.23 -23.27 19.24
N VAL A 361 -0.84 -22.41 20.18
CA VAL A 361 0.50 -21.79 20.24
C VAL A 361 1.59 -22.85 20.34
N ILE A 362 1.44 -23.85 21.21
CA ILE A 362 2.40 -24.96 21.36
C ILE A 362 2.53 -25.75 20.06
N ASN A 363 1.42 -26.03 19.37
CA ASN A 363 1.47 -26.70 18.07
C ASN A 363 2.25 -25.89 17.04
N ILE A 364 1.97 -24.58 16.92
CA ILE A 364 2.70 -23.70 15.99
C ILE A 364 4.20 -23.73 16.32
N GLN A 365 4.59 -23.55 17.59
CA GLN A 365 6.00 -23.56 17.99
C GLN A 365 6.68 -24.89 17.68
N THR A 366 6.02 -26.01 18.00
CA THR A 366 6.51 -27.36 17.71
C THR A 366 6.76 -27.54 16.22
N VAL A 367 5.81 -27.16 15.37
CA VAL A 367 5.96 -27.25 13.91
C VAL A 367 7.10 -26.34 13.42
N LEU A 368 7.20 -25.12 13.93
CA LEU A 368 8.29 -24.20 13.55
C LEU A 368 9.67 -24.72 13.95
N ASP A 369 9.78 -25.42 15.08
CA ASP A 369 11.02 -26.04 15.53
C ASP A 369 11.38 -27.30 14.72
N GLU A 370 10.39 -28.12 14.36
CA GLU A 370 10.60 -29.28 13.50
C GLU A 370 11.09 -28.91 12.10
N TYR A 371 10.62 -27.78 11.56
CA TYR A 371 11.00 -27.24 10.24
C TYR A 371 12.11 -26.18 10.32
N ARG A 372 12.76 -26.02 11.47
CA ARG A 372 13.75 -24.96 11.71
C ARG A 372 14.90 -24.95 10.71
N ASP A 373 15.44 -26.12 10.39
CA ASP A 373 16.52 -26.29 9.42
C ASP A 373 16.10 -25.89 7.99
N LEU A 374 14.91 -26.30 7.55
CA LEU A 374 14.32 -25.85 6.28
C LEU A 374 14.17 -24.33 6.27
N ILE A 375 13.61 -23.75 7.33
CA ILE A 375 13.41 -22.31 7.43
C ILE A 375 14.75 -21.57 7.35
N ARG A 376 15.76 -22.03 8.08
CA ARG A 376 17.09 -21.42 8.10
C ARG A 376 17.79 -21.52 6.75
N ALA A 377 17.74 -22.69 6.11
CA ALA A 377 18.40 -22.92 4.83
C ALA A 377 17.83 -22.04 3.71
N PHE A 378 16.50 -21.87 3.65
CA PHE A 378 15.86 -21.19 2.51
C PHE A 378 15.44 -19.75 2.78
N PHE A 379 15.08 -19.38 4.01
CA PHE A 379 14.45 -18.08 4.30
C PHE A 379 15.30 -17.17 5.19
N VAL A 380 16.32 -17.70 5.87
CA VAL A 380 17.23 -16.94 6.73
C VAL A 380 18.66 -16.96 6.18
N THR A 381 18.82 -16.41 4.98
CA THR A 381 20.08 -16.50 4.23
C THR A 381 20.93 -15.22 4.38
N LYS A 382 21.92 -15.00 3.51
CA LYS A 382 22.52 -13.66 3.28
C LYS A 382 21.95 -12.95 2.04
N ASN A 383 21.24 -13.69 1.18
CA ASN A 383 20.70 -13.17 -0.07
C ASN A 383 19.43 -12.36 0.14
N VAL A 384 19.45 -11.08 -0.25
CA VAL A 384 18.27 -10.21 -0.33
C VAL A 384 17.58 -10.33 -1.68
N PRO A 385 16.28 -9.93 -1.80
CA PRO A 385 15.65 -9.76 -3.10
C PRO A 385 16.51 -8.88 -4.03
N ALA A 386 16.63 -9.28 -5.29
CA ALA A 386 17.43 -8.54 -6.28
C ALA A 386 16.74 -7.23 -6.69
N SER A 387 17.55 -6.25 -7.10
CA SER A 387 17.07 -5.02 -7.76
C SER A 387 16.02 -4.21 -6.98
N VAL A 388 16.14 -4.16 -5.65
CA VAL A 388 15.22 -3.38 -4.79
C VAL A 388 15.22 -1.89 -5.17
N ALA A 389 16.36 -1.35 -5.59
CA ALA A 389 16.48 0.04 -6.05
C ALA A 389 15.57 0.34 -7.26
N ALA A 390 15.37 -0.64 -8.15
CA ALA A 390 14.51 -0.51 -9.34
C ALA A 390 13.09 -1.04 -9.10
N PHE A 391 12.77 -1.54 -7.91
CA PHE A 391 11.48 -2.17 -7.61
C PHE A 391 10.22 -1.32 -7.91
N PRO A 392 10.25 0.03 -7.89
CA PRO A 392 9.11 0.82 -8.35
C PRO A 392 8.63 0.49 -9.78
N GLU A 393 9.51 -0.02 -10.64
CA GLU A 393 9.21 -0.43 -12.02
C GLU A 393 8.78 -1.89 -12.15
N SER A 394 8.71 -2.63 -11.04
CA SER A 394 8.34 -4.05 -11.05
C SER A 394 6.89 -4.28 -11.46
N ILE A 395 6.70 -5.26 -12.35
CA ILE A 395 5.41 -5.88 -12.63
C ILE A 395 5.15 -6.94 -11.55
N ARG A 396 4.03 -6.80 -10.85
CA ARG A 396 3.70 -7.52 -9.61
C ARG A 396 2.61 -8.57 -9.85
N ARG A 397 2.64 -9.65 -9.07
CA ARG A 397 1.63 -10.73 -9.08
C ARG A 397 0.79 -10.78 -7.82
N VAL A 398 1.36 -10.45 -6.67
CA VAL A 398 0.71 -10.58 -5.35
C VAL A 398 0.72 -9.28 -4.56
N ALA A 399 1.72 -8.42 -4.71
CA ALA A 399 1.80 -7.10 -4.10
C ALA A 399 0.87 -6.13 -4.84
N LEU A 400 -0.34 -5.97 -4.30
CA LEU A 400 -1.42 -5.19 -4.89
C LEU A 400 -1.16 -3.69 -4.79
N MET A 401 -0.66 -3.24 -3.64
CA MET A 401 -0.38 -1.82 -3.38
C MET A 401 0.71 -1.70 -2.30
N GLY A 402 1.34 -0.53 -2.21
CA GLY A 402 2.16 -0.16 -1.06
C GLY A 402 1.78 1.23 -0.57
N ASP A 403 1.88 1.46 0.74
CA ASP A 403 1.99 2.81 1.29
C ASP A 403 3.47 3.11 1.57
N THR A 404 3.75 4.29 2.11
CA THR A 404 5.11 4.79 2.35
C THR A 404 5.98 3.81 3.16
N ASP A 405 5.38 3.03 4.06
CA ASP A 405 6.02 2.14 5.02
C ASP A 405 5.33 0.75 5.13
N SER A 406 4.41 0.42 4.22
CA SER A 406 3.63 -0.83 4.28
C SER A 406 3.47 -1.49 2.92
N THR A 407 3.26 -2.81 2.94
CA THR A 407 2.97 -3.62 1.76
C THR A 407 1.59 -4.24 1.90
N LEU A 408 0.78 -4.17 0.84
CA LEU A 408 -0.51 -4.83 0.74
C LEU A 408 -0.39 -5.90 -0.32
N PHE A 409 -0.75 -7.13 0.03
CA PHE A 409 -0.57 -8.29 -0.85
C PHE A 409 -1.71 -9.29 -0.70
N THR A 410 -1.89 -10.13 -1.71
CA THR A 410 -2.88 -11.21 -1.72
C THR A 410 -2.21 -12.58 -1.55
N VAL A 411 -2.93 -13.49 -0.90
CA VAL A 411 -2.60 -14.92 -0.79
C VAL A 411 -3.65 -15.80 -1.48
N GLN A 412 -4.53 -15.22 -2.30
CA GLN A 412 -5.66 -15.94 -2.93
C GLN A 412 -5.23 -17.23 -3.65
N GLU A 413 -4.12 -17.20 -4.39
CA GLU A 413 -3.63 -18.34 -5.16
C GLU A 413 -3.16 -19.49 -4.27
N TRP A 414 -2.70 -19.18 -3.05
CA TRP A 414 -2.34 -20.18 -2.06
C TRP A 414 -3.57 -20.86 -1.49
N VAL A 415 -4.62 -20.10 -1.23
CA VAL A 415 -5.88 -20.66 -0.74
C VAL A 415 -6.52 -21.53 -1.82
N ILE A 416 -6.59 -21.05 -3.07
CA ILE A 416 -7.06 -21.81 -4.24
C ILE A 416 -6.30 -23.12 -4.38
N TRP A 417 -4.96 -23.09 -4.35
CA TRP A 417 -4.16 -24.31 -4.45
C TRP A 417 -4.36 -25.29 -3.28
N PHE A 418 -4.51 -24.77 -2.06
CA PHE A 418 -4.66 -25.61 -0.88
C PHE A 418 -6.04 -26.29 -0.82
N ASN A 419 -7.04 -25.64 -1.39
CA ASN A 419 -8.43 -26.07 -1.45
C ASN A 419 -8.81 -26.63 -2.84
N ASP A 420 -7.84 -27.22 -3.56
CA ASP A 420 -8.07 -27.97 -4.80
C ASP A 420 -8.85 -27.18 -5.86
N GLY A 421 -8.52 -25.88 -6.01
CA GLY A 421 -9.08 -24.98 -7.02
C GLY A 421 -10.15 -24.01 -6.51
N ARG A 422 -10.54 -24.09 -5.23
CA ARG A 422 -11.56 -23.18 -4.65
C ARG A 422 -10.94 -22.10 -3.78
N LEU A 423 -11.31 -20.82 -3.98
CA LEU A 423 -10.84 -19.73 -3.11
C LEU A 423 -11.35 -19.92 -1.67
N GLY A 424 -12.66 -19.92 -1.46
CA GLY A 424 -13.25 -20.17 -0.14
C GLY A 424 -13.02 -19.07 0.90
N PHE A 425 -14.02 -18.84 1.77
CA PHE A 425 -13.90 -17.91 2.91
C PHE A 425 -14.17 -18.56 4.27
N ASP A 426 -14.27 -19.89 4.30
CA ASP A 426 -14.46 -20.68 5.51
C ASP A 426 -13.23 -20.68 6.45
N ALA A 427 -13.39 -21.28 7.63
CA ALA A 427 -12.33 -21.34 8.64
C ALA A 427 -11.03 -21.99 8.15
N ARG A 428 -11.12 -23.00 7.28
CA ARG A 428 -9.95 -23.68 6.70
C ARG A 428 -9.20 -22.73 5.76
N SER A 429 -9.93 -22.03 4.89
CA SER A 429 -9.41 -21.09 3.91
C SER A 429 -8.74 -19.89 4.61
N GLN A 430 -9.38 -19.37 5.66
CA GLN A 430 -8.85 -18.29 6.50
C GLN A 430 -7.61 -18.72 7.30
N ALA A 431 -7.58 -19.97 7.79
CA ALA A 431 -6.42 -20.51 8.50
C ALA A 431 -5.18 -20.57 7.59
N VAL A 432 -5.35 -21.05 6.35
CA VAL A 432 -4.29 -21.04 5.34
C VAL A 432 -3.82 -19.62 5.07
N ALA A 433 -4.75 -18.68 4.81
CA ALA A 433 -4.40 -17.28 4.59
C ALA A 433 -3.59 -16.69 5.75
N ALA A 434 -4.01 -16.95 6.99
CA ALA A 434 -3.31 -16.49 8.19
C ALA A 434 -1.88 -17.04 8.29
N VAL A 435 -1.68 -18.34 7.97
CA VAL A 435 -0.34 -18.96 7.94
C VAL A 435 0.55 -18.30 6.89
N LEU A 436 0.05 -18.05 5.67
CA LEU A 436 0.87 -17.42 4.62
C LEU A 436 1.24 -15.97 4.97
N VAL A 437 0.32 -15.22 5.57
CA VAL A 437 0.61 -13.86 6.06
C VAL A 437 1.63 -13.89 7.20
N PHE A 438 1.55 -14.87 8.10
CA PHE A 438 2.53 -15.09 9.14
C PHE A 438 3.92 -15.37 8.55
N LEU A 439 4.04 -16.34 7.63
CA LEU A 439 5.32 -16.67 6.99
C LEU A 439 5.92 -15.47 6.23
N ALA A 440 5.10 -14.71 5.50
CA ALA A 440 5.53 -13.48 4.84
C ALA A 440 6.08 -12.46 5.86
N SER A 441 5.36 -12.23 6.97
CA SER A 441 5.79 -11.29 8.01
C SER A 441 7.11 -11.70 8.66
N MET A 442 7.27 -13.00 8.96
CA MET A 442 8.48 -13.52 9.60
C MET A 442 9.71 -13.45 8.69
N THR A 443 9.55 -13.71 7.39
CA THR A 443 10.65 -13.57 6.41
C THR A 443 11.04 -12.11 6.19
N VAL A 444 10.06 -11.18 6.18
CA VAL A 444 10.35 -9.74 6.15
C VAL A 444 11.14 -9.29 7.38
N ALA A 445 10.83 -9.80 8.58
CA ALA A 445 11.57 -9.45 9.80
C ALA A 445 13.08 -9.74 9.67
N HIS A 446 13.45 -10.88 9.07
CA HIS A 446 14.85 -11.20 8.77
C HIS A 446 15.49 -10.19 7.81
N LEU A 447 14.79 -9.86 6.71
CA LEU A 447 15.30 -8.93 5.70
C LEU A 447 15.51 -7.53 6.26
N LEU A 448 14.58 -7.05 7.09
CA LEU A 448 14.69 -5.74 7.72
C LEU A 448 15.82 -5.70 8.74
N ALA A 449 16.07 -6.78 9.48
CA ALA A 449 17.24 -6.88 10.35
C ALA A 449 18.56 -6.82 9.54
N ARG A 450 18.65 -7.53 8.40
CA ARG A 450 19.83 -7.40 7.51
C ARG A 450 19.97 -6.01 6.91
N MET A 451 18.86 -5.36 6.55
CA MET A 451 18.86 -3.97 6.06
C MET A 451 19.40 -3.03 7.15
N SER A 452 18.88 -3.13 8.37
CA SER A 452 19.32 -2.33 9.52
C SER A 452 20.82 -2.52 9.80
N ALA A 453 21.33 -3.76 9.79
CA ALA A 453 22.76 -4.03 9.97
C ALA A 453 23.60 -3.38 8.88
N ASN A 454 23.18 -3.48 7.61
CA ASN A 454 23.89 -2.85 6.50
C ASN A 454 23.90 -1.31 6.58
N PHE A 455 22.84 -0.71 7.13
CA PHE A 455 22.80 0.72 7.41
C PHE A 455 23.66 1.13 8.60
N GLY A 456 24.21 0.18 9.37
CA GLY A 456 25.04 0.44 10.55
C GLY A 456 24.24 0.70 11.83
N VAL A 457 22.96 0.30 11.88
CA VAL A 457 22.12 0.43 13.08
C VAL A 457 22.67 -0.45 14.20
N GLU A 458 22.72 0.09 15.42
CA GLU A 458 23.20 -0.64 16.60
C GLU A 458 22.36 -1.88 16.92
N GLU A 459 23.00 -2.92 17.47
CA GLU A 459 22.37 -4.23 17.72
C GLU A 459 21.09 -4.14 18.56
N GLN A 460 21.05 -3.22 19.55
CA GLN A 460 19.89 -3.03 20.42
C GLN A 460 18.63 -2.54 19.69
N ARG A 461 18.81 -1.90 18.52
CA ARG A 461 17.72 -1.32 17.70
C ARG A 461 17.55 -2.03 16.36
N LEU A 462 18.28 -3.12 16.13
CA LEU A 462 18.27 -3.83 14.86
C LEU A 462 16.85 -4.25 14.41
N PHE A 463 16.02 -4.62 15.38
CA PHE A 463 14.64 -5.07 15.20
C PHE A 463 13.60 -3.98 15.51
N ASP A 464 13.98 -2.70 15.57
CA ASP A 464 12.99 -1.61 15.74
C ASP A 464 12.21 -1.34 14.45
N THR A 465 12.84 -1.53 13.29
CA THR A 465 12.19 -1.42 11.97
C THR A 465 11.44 -2.71 11.67
N VAL A 466 10.12 -2.68 11.88
CA VAL A 466 9.24 -3.84 11.69
C VAL A 466 8.04 -3.50 10.83
N MET A 467 7.68 -4.42 9.93
CA MET A 467 6.41 -4.39 9.22
C MET A 467 5.43 -5.31 9.94
N LYS A 468 4.55 -4.71 10.73
CA LYS A 468 3.55 -5.46 11.49
C LYS A 468 2.45 -5.95 10.56
N ASN A 469 1.95 -7.16 10.83
CA ASN A 469 0.68 -7.60 10.27
C ASN A 469 -0.46 -6.82 10.93
N GLU A 470 -0.82 -5.67 10.35
CA GLU A 470 -1.81 -4.78 10.94
C GLU A 470 -3.25 -5.20 10.62
N TYR A 471 -3.52 -5.62 9.39
CA TYR A 471 -4.88 -5.90 8.90
C TYR A 471 -4.90 -7.17 8.05
N ARG A 472 -5.94 -7.99 8.25
CA ARG A 472 -6.36 -9.00 7.28
C ARG A 472 -7.64 -8.52 6.61
N PHE A 473 -7.64 -8.57 5.28
CA PHE A 473 -8.78 -8.21 4.47
C PHE A 473 -9.42 -9.47 3.89
N VAL A 474 -10.73 -9.65 4.10
CA VAL A 474 -11.51 -10.73 3.46
C VAL A 474 -11.59 -10.46 1.96
N THR A 475 -11.90 -9.21 1.61
CA THR A 475 -11.91 -8.71 0.24
C THR A 475 -11.17 -7.39 0.19
N PHE A 476 -10.40 -7.18 -0.88
CA PHE A 476 -9.64 -5.97 -1.11
C PHE A 476 -9.76 -5.59 -2.58
N THR A 477 -10.34 -4.42 -2.85
CA THR A 477 -10.61 -3.96 -4.22
C THR A 477 -9.81 -2.70 -4.51
N PRO A 478 -8.68 -2.81 -5.24
CA PRO A 478 -7.93 -1.63 -5.68
C PRO A 478 -8.69 -0.93 -6.81
N THR A 479 -8.49 0.38 -6.91
CA THR A 479 -8.92 1.15 -8.09
C THR A 479 -7.71 1.54 -8.94
N PRO A 480 -7.90 1.99 -10.20
CA PRO A 480 -6.79 2.46 -11.02
C PRO A 480 -6.06 3.69 -10.47
N VAL A 481 -6.65 4.39 -9.48
CA VAL A 481 -6.02 5.55 -8.84
C VAL A 481 -5.18 5.10 -7.66
N ALA A 482 -3.92 5.53 -7.64
CA ALA A 482 -3.02 5.25 -6.52
C ALA A 482 -3.63 5.67 -5.17
N LYS A 483 -3.44 4.84 -4.14
CA LYS A 483 -3.98 5.04 -2.78
C LYS A 483 -5.52 5.07 -2.68
N HIS A 484 -6.23 4.55 -3.69
CA HIS A 484 -7.68 4.43 -3.67
C HIS A 484 -8.10 2.96 -3.72
N TYR A 485 -8.75 2.49 -2.66
CA TYR A 485 -9.26 1.12 -2.54
C TYR A 485 -10.44 1.06 -1.57
N TYR A 486 -11.19 -0.04 -1.63
CA TYR A 486 -12.17 -0.40 -0.61
C TYR A 486 -12.01 -1.87 -0.22
N ALA A 487 -12.14 -2.18 1.06
CA ALA A 487 -11.83 -3.49 1.63
C ALA A 487 -12.73 -3.83 2.83
N LEU A 488 -12.88 -5.14 3.12
CA LEU A 488 -13.50 -5.64 4.36
C LEU A 488 -12.43 -6.18 5.28
N ILE A 489 -12.28 -5.58 6.47
CA ILE A 489 -11.33 -5.98 7.50
C ILE A 489 -12.02 -6.97 8.44
N ASP A 490 -11.48 -8.17 8.60
CA ASP A 490 -11.96 -9.14 9.60
C ASP A 490 -10.99 -9.35 10.77
N CYS A 491 -9.73 -8.93 10.61
CA CYS A 491 -8.71 -9.01 11.65
C CYS A 491 -7.88 -7.73 11.70
N ARG A 492 -7.59 -7.26 12.91
CA ARG A 492 -6.65 -6.17 13.16
C ARG A 492 -5.67 -6.54 14.26
N GLU A 493 -4.38 -6.53 13.98
CA GLU A 493 -3.30 -6.88 14.91
C GLU A 493 -3.53 -8.22 15.64
N GLY A 494 -4.05 -9.22 14.91
CA GLY A 494 -4.38 -10.55 15.45
C GLY A 494 -5.76 -10.64 16.12
N GLN A 495 -6.43 -9.53 16.40
CA GLN A 495 -7.79 -9.55 16.97
C GLN A 495 -8.84 -9.74 15.87
N LEU A 496 -9.70 -10.74 16.00
CA LEU A 496 -10.80 -11.03 15.07
C LEU A 496 -12.03 -10.18 15.40
N TYR A 497 -12.61 -9.56 14.37
CA TYR A 497 -13.83 -8.77 14.51
C TYR A 497 -15.07 -9.68 14.54
N THR A 498 -16.09 -9.24 15.27
CA THR A 498 -17.40 -9.93 15.27
C THR A 498 -17.97 -9.98 13.86
N GLU A 499 -18.00 -8.82 13.20
CA GLU A 499 -18.41 -8.63 11.82
C GLU A 499 -17.33 -7.86 11.07
N PRO A 500 -17.04 -8.19 9.79
CA PRO A 500 -16.04 -7.46 9.03
C PRO A 500 -16.38 -5.97 8.89
N GLU A 501 -15.39 -5.10 9.13
CA GLU A 501 -15.53 -3.65 9.04
C GLU A 501 -15.11 -3.15 7.64
N ALA A 502 -15.91 -2.29 7.03
CA ALA A 502 -15.58 -1.72 5.73
C ALA A 502 -14.58 -0.56 5.83
N GLU A 503 -13.42 -0.71 5.19
CA GLU A 503 -12.47 0.37 4.96
C GLU A 503 -12.63 0.91 3.54
N ILE A 504 -12.77 2.23 3.40
CA ILE A 504 -12.73 2.92 2.10
C ILE A 504 -11.59 3.94 2.19
N LYS A 505 -10.58 3.84 1.34
CA LYS A 505 -9.43 4.76 1.33
C LYS A 505 -9.35 5.46 -0.02
N GLY A 506 -9.05 6.76 0.00
CA GLY A 506 -8.91 7.57 -1.21
C GLY A 506 -9.89 8.75 -1.28
N VAL A 507 -9.36 9.93 -1.63
CA VAL A 507 -10.12 11.19 -1.66
C VAL A 507 -11.25 11.16 -2.70
N HIS A 508 -11.08 10.43 -3.80
CA HIS A 508 -12.13 10.31 -4.82
C HIS A 508 -13.24 9.34 -4.43
N LEU A 509 -12.96 8.33 -3.59
CA LEU A 509 -13.98 7.43 -3.07
C LEU A 509 -14.79 8.04 -1.92
N LYS A 510 -14.21 9.03 -1.22
CA LYS A 510 -14.80 9.78 -0.11
C LYS A 510 -14.95 11.26 -0.44
N SER A 511 -15.31 11.57 -1.68
CA SER A 511 -15.30 12.96 -2.15
C SER A 511 -16.30 13.82 -1.37
N SER A 512 -15.79 14.76 -0.57
CA SER A 512 -16.62 15.74 0.16
C SER A 512 -17.33 16.73 -0.76
N SER A 513 -16.98 16.75 -2.05
CA SER A 513 -17.63 17.60 -3.05
C SER A 513 -18.85 16.96 -3.70
N ALA A 514 -19.11 15.67 -3.45
CA ALA A 514 -20.31 14.98 -3.93
C ALA A 514 -21.42 15.07 -2.87
N PRO A 515 -22.70 15.13 -3.26
CA PRO A 515 -23.80 15.16 -2.31
C PRO A 515 -23.79 13.95 -1.35
N PRO A 516 -24.15 14.12 -0.07
CA PRO A 516 -24.11 13.05 0.92
C PRO A 516 -24.90 11.80 0.53
N ALA A 517 -26.07 11.96 -0.10
CA ALA A 517 -26.90 10.85 -0.56
C ALA A 517 -26.19 9.99 -1.63
N VAL A 518 -25.49 10.64 -2.56
CA VAL A 518 -24.71 9.96 -3.61
C VAL A 518 -23.55 9.19 -2.99
N THR A 519 -22.83 9.82 -2.05
CA THR A 519 -21.73 9.18 -1.32
C THR A 519 -22.19 7.99 -0.49
N ALA A 520 -23.35 8.09 0.16
CA ALA A 520 -23.95 7.00 0.93
C ALA A 520 -24.30 5.81 0.03
N ARG A 521 -24.92 6.05 -1.14
CA ARG A 521 -25.21 5.00 -2.11
C ARG A 521 -23.95 4.35 -2.68
N ALA A 522 -22.91 5.12 -2.98
CA ALA A 522 -21.63 4.58 -3.42
C ALA A 522 -20.99 3.68 -2.36
N LYS A 523 -21.07 4.09 -1.07
CA LYS A 523 -20.62 3.27 0.07
C LYS A 523 -21.39 1.96 0.16
N LEU A 524 -22.72 1.99 0.02
CA LEU A 524 -23.54 0.77 0.05
C LEU A 524 -23.18 -0.17 -1.11
N LEU A 525 -23.03 0.34 -2.32
CA LEU A 525 -22.62 -0.46 -3.47
C LEU A 525 -21.25 -1.13 -3.27
N MET A 526 -20.25 -0.38 -2.78
CA MET A 526 -18.93 -0.94 -2.46
C MET A 526 -19.02 -2.06 -1.43
N ILE A 527 -19.86 -1.90 -0.40
CA ILE A 527 -20.08 -2.91 0.64
C ILE A 527 -20.82 -4.14 0.08
N ASP A 528 -21.86 -3.95 -0.75
CA ASP A 528 -22.60 -5.04 -1.41
C ASP A 528 -21.64 -5.90 -2.24
N ILE A 529 -20.84 -5.26 -3.11
CA ILE A 529 -19.82 -5.93 -3.93
C ILE A 529 -18.90 -6.79 -3.07
N MET A 530 -18.33 -6.21 -2.02
CA MET A 530 -17.39 -6.90 -1.15
C MET A 530 -18.03 -8.06 -0.38
N LYS A 531 -19.27 -7.89 0.10
CA LYS A 531 -20.00 -8.92 0.85
C LYS A 531 -20.45 -10.06 -0.06
N THR A 532 -20.97 -9.77 -1.26
CA THR A 532 -21.32 -10.79 -2.27
C THR A 532 -20.12 -11.69 -2.57
N VAL A 533 -18.95 -11.11 -2.79
CA VAL A 533 -17.73 -11.91 -3.01
C VAL A 533 -17.34 -12.71 -1.77
N ALA A 534 -17.39 -12.11 -0.58
CA ALA A 534 -17.09 -12.81 0.69
C ALA A 534 -18.05 -13.96 1.01
N HIS A 535 -19.28 -13.93 0.46
CA HIS A 535 -20.25 -15.02 0.54
C HIS A 535 -20.10 -16.07 -0.56
N GLU A 536 -19.02 -16.03 -1.35
CA GLU A 536 -18.77 -16.95 -2.48
C GLU A 536 -19.82 -16.82 -3.61
N GLU A 537 -20.49 -15.67 -3.71
CA GLU A 537 -21.49 -15.38 -4.73
C GLU A 537 -20.87 -14.65 -5.95
N LYS A 538 -21.51 -14.79 -7.11
CA LYS A 538 -21.08 -14.08 -8.33
C LYS A 538 -21.70 -12.67 -8.38
N LEU A 539 -20.89 -11.69 -8.76
CA LEU A 539 -21.36 -10.34 -9.04
C LEU A 539 -22.16 -10.31 -10.35
N SER A 540 -23.31 -9.63 -10.34
CA SER A 540 -24.07 -9.32 -11.56
C SER A 540 -23.74 -7.92 -12.03
N ILE A 541 -22.97 -7.80 -13.11
CA ILE A 541 -22.61 -6.48 -13.67
C ILE A 541 -23.86 -5.71 -14.12
N MET A 542 -24.89 -6.40 -14.60
CA MET A 542 -26.16 -5.79 -15.00
C MET A 542 -26.92 -5.19 -13.82
N LYS A 543 -26.88 -5.83 -12.63
CA LYS A 543 -27.45 -5.26 -11.40
C LYS A 543 -26.75 -3.96 -11.02
N ILE A 544 -25.41 -3.97 -11.06
CA ILE A 544 -24.57 -2.82 -10.70
C ILE A 544 -24.79 -1.66 -11.69
N LEU A 545 -24.76 -1.92 -12.99
CA LEU A 545 -25.02 -0.92 -14.02
C LEU A 545 -26.45 -0.36 -13.93
N GLY A 546 -27.44 -1.21 -13.63
CA GLY A 546 -28.81 -0.78 -13.41
C GLY A 546 -28.98 0.14 -12.19
N GLU A 547 -28.27 -0.11 -11.10
CA GLU A 547 -28.27 0.77 -9.93
C GLU A 547 -27.62 2.12 -10.24
N ILE A 548 -26.47 2.11 -10.93
CA ILE A 548 -25.76 3.33 -11.33
C ILE A 548 -26.62 4.15 -12.29
N SER A 549 -27.21 3.50 -13.31
CA SER A 549 -28.14 4.15 -14.24
C SER A 549 -29.31 4.80 -13.52
N ALA A 550 -29.89 4.13 -12.51
CA ALA A 550 -30.98 4.71 -11.73
C ALA A 550 -30.57 5.97 -10.97
N ILE A 551 -29.33 6.07 -10.49
CA ILE A 551 -28.81 7.29 -9.85
C ILE A 551 -28.64 8.39 -10.89
N GLU A 552 -28.06 8.08 -12.06
CA GLU A 552 -27.86 9.07 -13.12
C GLU A 552 -29.19 9.65 -13.60
N HIS A 553 -30.18 8.79 -13.85
CA HIS A 553 -31.53 9.22 -14.19
C HIS A 553 -32.16 10.10 -13.10
N ASP A 554 -31.98 9.76 -11.82
CA ASP A 554 -32.49 10.60 -10.73
C ASP A 554 -31.81 11.98 -10.69
N ILE A 555 -30.50 12.06 -10.93
CA ILE A 555 -29.79 13.35 -11.05
C ILE A 555 -30.33 14.17 -12.22
N ILE A 556 -30.49 13.54 -13.39
CA ILE A 556 -31.02 14.19 -14.60
C ILE A 556 -32.45 14.69 -14.35
N ASP A 557 -33.31 13.85 -13.80
CA ASP A 557 -34.72 14.17 -13.55
C ASP A 557 -34.87 15.21 -12.43
N SER A 558 -34.03 15.18 -11.40
CA SER A 558 -33.98 16.20 -10.35
C SER A 558 -33.80 17.60 -10.91
N ILE A 559 -32.96 17.74 -11.92
CA ILE A 559 -32.63 19.04 -12.49
C ILE A 559 -33.60 19.41 -13.59
N MET A 560 -33.81 18.50 -14.55
CA MET A 560 -34.57 18.79 -15.77
C MET A 560 -36.08 18.75 -15.56
N LYS A 561 -36.57 17.96 -14.59
CA LYS A 561 -38.01 17.80 -14.32
C LYS A 561 -38.43 18.45 -13.01
N ARG A 562 -37.61 18.32 -11.95
CA ARG A 562 -37.93 18.86 -10.61
C ARG A 562 -37.33 20.24 -10.34
N SER A 563 -36.46 20.76 -11.21
CA SER A 563 -35.75 22.04 -11.03
C SER A 563 -35.03 22.16 -9.67
N SER A 564 -34.62 21.03 -9.10
CA SER A 564 -33.97 20.94 -7.79
C SER A 564 -32.47 21.22 -7.90
N CYS A 565 -31.90 21.74 -6.82
CA CYS A 565 -30.48 22.03 -6.72
C CYS A 565 -29.69 21.02 -5.86
N GLU A 566 -30.33 19.94 -5.42
CA GLU A 566 -29.78 18.97 -4.46
C GLU A 566 -28.47 18.30 -4.91
N TYR A 567 -28.25 18.22 -6.22
CA TYR A 567 -27.06 17.60 -6.83
C TYR A 567 -25.97 18.59 -7.28
N PHE A 568 -26.20 19.90 -7.14
CA PHE A 568 -25.17 20.90 -7.46
C PHE A 568 -24.18 21.09 -6.31
N ARG A 569 -22.96 21.52 -6.66
CA ARG A 569 -21.94 21.83 -5.65
C ARG A 569 -22.21 23.18 -5.00
N ILE A 570 -21.94 23.27 -3.71
CA ILE A 570 -22.05 24.51 -2.95
C ILE A 570 -20.71 25.29 -3.02
N GLY A 571 -20.78 26.62 -2.99
CA GLY A 571 -19.66 27.54 -2.91
C GLY A 571 -19.93 28.65 -1.90
N GLN A 572 -18.86 29.35 -1.50
CA GLN A 572 -18.94 30.53 -0.63
C GLN A 572 -18.41 31.74 -1.40
N ILE A 573 -19.20 32.81 -1.41
CA ILE A 573 -18.75 34.12 -1.87
C ILE A 573 -18.41 34.93 -0.62
N LYS A 574 -17.15 35.31 -0.46
CA LYS A 574 -16.63 36.05 0.70
C LYS A 574 -16.55 37.56 0.38
N PRO A 575 -16.38 38.43 1.40
CA PRO A 575 -16.07 39.84 1.16
C PRO A 575 -14.81 40.01 0.29
N ALA A 576 -14.74 41.10 -0.49
CA ALA A 576 -13.65 41.34 -1.43
C ALA A 576 -12.25 41.25 -0.77
N GLY A 577 -12.09 41.79 0.44
CA GLY A 577 -10.81 41.78 1.18
C GLY A 577 -10.33 40.40 1.64
N ALA A 578 -11.15 39.36 1.54
CA ALA A 578 -10.75 37.98 1.86
C ALA A 578 -10.01 37.27 0.71
N TYR A 579 -9.94 37.90 -0.47
CA TYR A 579 -9.24 37.36 -1.65
C TYR A 579 -7.95 38.13 -1.93
N THR A 580 -6.93 37.43 -2.40
CA THR A 580 -5.66 38.03 -2.84
C THR A 580 -5.75 38.69 -4.22
N LEU A 581 -6.76 38.32 -5.01
CA LEU A 581 -7.02 38.87 -6.34
C LEU A 581 -8.04 40.02 -6.29
N PRO A 582 -7.96 40.99 -7.23
CA PRO A 582 -8.96 42.05 -7.35
C PRO A 582 -10.40 41.52 -7.47
N PRO A 583 -11.42 42.30 -7.06
CA PRO A 583 -12.83 41.88 -7.05
C PRO A 583 -13.31 41.26 -8.37
N GLU A 584 -12.91 41.82 -9.51
CA GLU A 584 -13.34 41.42 -10.87
C GLU A 584 -12.68 40.12 -11.35
N ARG A 585 -11.59 39.71 -10.69
CA ARG A 585 -10.80 38.51 -11.01
C ARG A 585 -10.89 37.43 -9.94
N SER A 586 -11.53 37.71 -8.81
CA SER A 586 -11.76 36.74 -7.73
C SER A 586 -13.17 36.13 -7.83
N VAL A 587 -13.49 35.23 -6.90
CA VAL A 587 -14.84 34.65 -6.77
C VAL A 587 -15.89 35.73 -6.48
N TYR A 588 -15.48 36.88 -5.93
CA TYR A 588 -16.36 38.04 -5.73
C TYR A 588 -16.98 38.57 -7.03
N ALA A 589 -16.33 38.38 -8.18
CA ALA A 589 -16.86 38.80 -9.48
C ALA A 589 -18.23 38.18 -9.78
N HIS A 590 -18.55 37.02 -9.20
CA HIS A 590 -19.86 36.38 -9.37
C HIS A 590 -20.99 37.12 -8.66
N TYR A 591 -20.71 37.78 -7.52
CA TYR A 591 -21.67 38.66 -6.85
C TYR A 591 -21.99 39.89 -7.71
N LEU A 592 -20.95 40.54 -8.24
CA LEU A 592 -21.10 41.69 -9.15
C LEU A 592 -21.88 41.29 -10.41
N PHE A 593 -21.54 40.14 -10.99
CA PHE A 593 -22.22 39.59 -12.15
C PHE A 593 -23.70 39.32 -11.87
N TRP A 594 -24.03 38.64 -10.77
CA TRP A 594 -25.42 38.32 -10.41
C TRP A 594 -26.26 39.59 -10.27
N ASN A 595 -25.83 40.54 -9.43
CA ASN A 595 -26.60 41.76 -9.17
C ASN A 595 -26.74 42.67 -10.40
N ALA A 596 -25.74 42.71 -11.28
CA ALA A 596 -25.81 43.47 -12.52
C ALA A 596 -26.70 42.84 -13.59
N THR A 597 -27.07 41.55 -13.46
CA THR A 597 -27.77 40.80 -14.51
C THR A 597 -29.04 40.13 -14.00
N PHE A 598 -28.93 38.97 -13.36
CA PHE A 598 -30.06 38.17 -12.89
C PHE A 598 -30.76 38.77 -11.67
N GLY A 599 -30.07 39.55 -10.85
CA GLY A 599 -30.57 40.04 -9.56
C GLY A 599 -31.82 40.91 -9.64
N MET A 600 -31.99 41.69 -10.72
CA MET A 600 -33.19 42.52 -10.91
C MET A 600 -34.47 41.67 -11.10
N LYS A 601 -34.33 40.46 -11.65
CA LYS A 601 -35.45 39.57 -11.97
C LYS A 601 -35.66 38.49 -10.90
N TYR A 602 -34.56 37.94 -10.37
CA TYR A 602 -34.57 36.79 -9.46
C TYR A 602 -34.23 37.14 -8.01
N GLY A 603 -34.13 38.44 -7.69
CA GLY A 603 -33.75 38.93 -6.36
C GLY A 603 -32.25 39.25 -6.29
N MET A 604 -31.96 40.43 -5.76
CA MET A 604 -30.59 40.87 -5.53
C MET A 604 -29.93 40.01 -4.45
N ALA A 605 -28.69 39.60 -4.68
CA ALA A 605 -27.90 38.96 -3.65
C ALA A 605 -27.55 39.96 -2.54
N GLY A 606 -27.66 39.52 -1.29
CA GLY A 606 -27.14 40.26 -0.13
C GLY A 606 -25.62 40.48 -0.22
N THR A 607 -25.12 41.42 0.56
CA THR A 607 -23.67 41.68 0.64
C THR A 607 -22.93 40.43 1.16
N PRO A 608 -21.86 39.95 0.49
CA PRO A 608 -21.05 38.83 0.98
C PRO A 608 -20.57 39.00 2.43
N PRO A 609 -20.46 37.92 3.24
CA PRO A 609 -20.45 36.53 2.82
C PRO A 609 -21.82 35.86 2.68
N TYR A 610 -21.98 35.02 1.67
CA TYR A 610 -23.15 34.13 1.53
C TYR A 610 -22.82 32.84 0.75
N THR A 611 -23.71 31.86 0.89
CA THR A 611 -23.67 30.58 0.18
C THR A 611 -24.24 30.70 -1.23
N ALA A 612 -23.52 30.18 -2.23
CA ALA A 612 -23.98 30.13 -3.62
C ALA A 612 -23.92 28.71 -4.17
N ILE A 613 -24.89 28.34 -5.00
CA ILE A 613 -24.93 27.08 -5.72
C ILE A 613 -24.17 27.22 -7.04
N LYS A 614 -23.22 26.32 -7.29
CA LYS A 614 -22.40 26.29 -8.50
C LYS A 614 -23.07 25.44 -9.58
N ILE A 615 -23.51 26.11 -10.64
CA ILE A 615 -24.21 25.47 -11.76
C ILE A 615 -23.29 25.44 -12.98
N PRO A 616 -22.73 24.28 -13.37
CA PRO A 616 -21.92 24.16 -14.57
C PRO A 616 -22.76 24.30 -15.84
N VAL A 617 -22.26 25.04 -16.83
CA VAL A 617 -22.97 25.32 -18.09
C VAL A 617 -22.06 25.16 -19.30
N ASP A 618 -22.65 24.82 -20.45
CA ASP A 618 -21.90 24.48 -21.68
C ASP A 618 -21.59 25.69 -22.58
N MET A 619 -21.15 26.82 -22.00
CA MET A 619 -20.88 28.08 -22.72
C MET A 619 -19.40 28.48 -22.73
N GLY A 620 -18.53 27.51 -23.06
CA GLY A 620 -17.08 27.68 -23.10
C GLY A 620 -16.52 28.47 -24.29
N SER A 621 -17.35 29.01 -25.18
CA SER A 621 -16.89 29.77 -26.35
C SER A 621 -17.81 30.94 -26.71
N PRO A 622 -17.30 31.99 -27.40
CA PRO A 622 -18.10 33.14 -27.82
C PRO A 622 -19.29 32.76 -28.68
N ALA A 623 -19.12 31.78 -29.57
CA ALA A 623 -20.19 31.29 -30.45
C ALA A 623 -21.36 30.69 -29.64
N ARG A 624 -21.07 29.92 -28.60
CA ARG A 624 -22.10 29.32 -27.74
C ARG A 624 -22.82 30.35 -26.87
N ILE A 625 -22.09 31.36 -26.36
CA ILE A 625 -22.70 32.48 -25.64
C ILE A 625 -23.65 33.25 -26.56
N LYS A 626 -23.21 33.61 -27.78
CA LYS A 626 -24.06 34.30 -28.75
C LYS A 626 -25.33 33.50 -29.07
N ALA A 627 -25.19 32.19 -29.29
CA ALA A 627 -26.34 31.31 -29.54
C ALA A 627 -27.30 31.26 -28.35
N TRP A 628 -26.79 31.25 -27.10
CA TRP A 628 -27.61 31.33 -25.90
C TRP A 628 -28.36 32.65 -25.77
N LEU A 629 -27.65 33.78 -25.90
CA LEU A 629 -28.25 35.11 -25.83
C LEU A 629 -29.37 35.28 -26.86
N THR A 630 -29.15 34.81 -28.09
CA THR A 630 -30.14 34.87 -29.18
C THR A 630 -31.38 34.04 -28.89
N ALA A 631 -31.22 32.88 -28.23
CA ALA A 631 -32.30 31.94 -27.96
C ALA A 631 -33.12 32.25 -26.69
N MET A 632 -32.70 33.20 -25.85
CA MET A 632 -33.43 33.54 -24.63
C MET A 632 -34.78 34.21 -24.94
N ALA A 633 -35.84 33.80 -24.24
CA ALA A 633 -37.15 34.45 -24.39
C ALA A 633 -37.15 35.90 -23.86
N ASP A 634 -36.40 36.14 -22.77
CA ASP A 634 -36.23 37.47 -22.18
C ASP A 634 -35.06 38.22 -22.85
N GLN A 635 -35.39 38.98 -23.89
CA GLN A 635 -34.41 39.74 -24.67
C GLN A 635 -33.80 40.93 -23.89
N GLU A 636 -34.48 41.43 -22.86
CA GLU A 636 -33.95 42.50 -22.00
C GLU A 636 -32.84 41.96 -21.10
N LEU A 637 -33.06 40.80 -20.47
CA LEU A 637 -32.03 40.09 -19.73
C LEU A 637 -30.87 39.68 -20.65
N ALA A 638 -31.15 39.23 -21.88
CA ALA A 638 -30.13 38.90 -22.87
C ALA A 638 -29.22 40.10 -23.21
N ALA A 639 -29.81 41.27 -23.41
CA ALA A 639 -29.07 42.51 -23.67
C ALA A 639 -28.17 42.89 -22.49
N ARG A 640 -28.69 42.82 -21.24
CA ARG A 640 -27.89 43.07 -20.02
C ARG A 640 -26.71 42.12 -19.90
N LEU A 641 -26.95 40.82 -20.10
CA LEU A 641 -25.91 39.79 -20.03
C LEU A 641 -24.83 40.01 -21.10
N GLY A 642 -25.24 40.28 -22.34
CA GLY A 642 -24.32 40.57 -23.44
C GLY A 642 -23.46 41.80 -23.19
N ALA A 643 -24.07 42.90 -22.71
CA ALA A 643 -23.36 44.12 -22.38
C ALA A 643 -22.35 43.93 -21.25
N TRP A 644 -22.73 43.21 -20.18
CA TRP A 644 -21.83 42.93 -19.06
C TRP A 644 -20.64 42.05 -19.48
N LEU A 645 -20.89 40.98 -20.25
CA LEU A 645 -19.83 40.08 -20.71
C LEU A 645 -18.84 40.82 -21.64
N ALA A 646 -19.34 41.69 -22.53
CA ALA A 646 -18.51 42.50 -23.41
C ALA A 646 -17.65 43.51 -22.63
N SER A 647 -18.25 44.24 -21.68
CA SER A 647 -17.53 45.26 -20.89
C SER A 647 -16.45 44.68 -19.97
N HIS A 648 -16.58 43.42 -19.58
CA HIS A 648 -15.60 42.72 -18.73
C HIS A 648 -14.69 41.75 -19.51
N GLY A 649 -14.73 41.79 -20.86
CA GLY A 649 -13.86 40.96 -21.71
C GLY A 649 -14.06 39.45 -21.53
N ARG A 650 -15.25 38.99 -21.17
CA ARG A 650 -15.55 37.58 -20.88
C ARG A 650 -16.00 36.85 -22.15
N SER A 651 -15.13 36.02 -22.69
CA SER A 651 -15.36 35.20 -23.90
C SER A 651 -15.89 33.78 -23.61
N SER A 652 -15.98 33.38 -22.33
CA SER A 652 -16.46 32.08 -21.90
C SER A 652 -17.16 32.18 -20.54
N LEU A 653 -18.22 31.41 -20.34
CA LEU A 653 -18.93 31.28 -19.08
C LEU A 653 -19.19 29.80 -18.82
N THR A 654 -18.45 29.18 -17.90
CA THR A 654 -18.51 27.72 -17.68
C THR A 654 -19.27 27.32 -16.42
N THR A 655 -19.49 28.27 -15.52
CA THR A 655 -20.15 28.03 -14.22
C THR A 655 -20.86 29.30 -13.75
N PHE A 656 -22.11 29.18 -13.33
CA PHE A 656 -22.82 30.21 -12.57
C PHE A 656 -22.68 29.96 -11.07
N TYR A 657 -22.64 31.04 -10.29
CA TYR A 657 -22.77 31.01 -8.84
C TYR A 657 -24.07 31.73 -8.52
N VAL A 658 -25.11 30.95 -8.26
CA VAL A 658 -26.46 31.46 -7.99
C VAL A 658 -26.63 31.55 -6.47
N PRO A 659 -27.02 32.70 -5.89
CA PRO A 659 -27.28 32.81 -4.47
C PRO A 659 -28.28 31.76 -3.99
N GLU A 660 -27.98 31.09 -2.87
CA GLU A 660 -28.85 30.05 -2.31
C GLU A 660 -30.25 30.62 -1.97
N GLU A 661 -30.30 31.85 -1.45
CA GLU A 661 -31.55 32.56 -1.18
C GLU A 661 -32.41 32.76 -2.43
N ALA A 662 -31.81 33.10 -3.57
CA ALA A 662 -32.54 33.27 -4.83
C ALA A 662 -33.14 31.94 -5.32
N ILE A 663 -32.43 30.82 -5.09
CA ILE A 663 -32.93 29.48 -5.40
C ILE A 663 -34.06 29.08 -4.46
N HIS A 664 -33.95 29.35 -3.16
CA HIS A 664 -35.02 29.07 -2.21
C HIS A 664 -36.28 29.90 -2.47
N ALA A 665 -36.13 31.14 -2.96
CA ALA A 665 -37.24 32.03 -3.26
C ALA A 665 -37.96 31.70 -4.57
N GLY A 666 -37.23 31.29 -5.62
CA GLY A 666 -37.80 31.17 -6.98
C GLY A 666 -37.30 30.00 -7.82
N GLY A 667 -36.50 29.10 -7.26
CA GLY A 667 -35.85 28.01 -7.98
C GLY A 667 -34.66 28.48 -8.84
N VAL A 668 -34.08 27.54 -9.60
CA VAL A 668 -33.00 27.87 -10.55
C VAL A 668 -33.56 28.69 -11.73
N PRO A 669 -32.97 29.84 -12.11
CA PRO A 669 -33.41 30.61 -13.27
C PRO A 669 -33.48 29.76 -14.54
N ARG A 670 -34.61 29.84 -15.26
CA ARG A 670 -34.87 29.01 -16.45
C ARG A 670 -33.82 29.20 -17.54
N GLU A 671 -33.33 30.44 -17.72
CA GLU A 671 -32.31 30.77 -18.73
C GLU A 671 -30.96 30.12 -18.42
N ILE A 672 -30.69 29.83 -17.13
CA ILE A 672 -29.52 29.06 -16.69
C ILE A 672 -29.80 27.57 -16.85
N LEU A 673 -30.99 27.10 -16.44
CA LEU A 673 -31.40 25.70 -16.46
C LEU A 673 -31.29 25.08 -17.87
N GLU A 674 -31.69 25.83 -18.90
CA GLU A 674 -31.63 25.41 -20.31
C GLU A 674 -30.20 25.22 -20.85
N ARG A 675 -29.17 25.68 -20.12
CA ARG A 675 -27.76 25.59 -20.51
C ARG A 675 -26.90 24.77 -19.55
N VAL A 676 -27.52 24.11 -18.55
CA VAL A 676 -26.78 23.28 -17.61
C VAL A 676 -26.06 22.17 -18.35
N ALA A 677 -24.78 22.01 -18.05
CA ALA A 677 -23.95 20.94 -18.58
C ALA A 677 -24.29 19.62 -17.85
N ILE A 678 -25.49 19.07 -18.09
CA ILE A 678 -26.02 17.89 -17.38
C ILE A 678 -25.02 16.74 -17.37
N ARG A 679 -24.42 16.40 -18.53
CA ARG A 679 -23.48 15.27 -18.61
C ARG A 679 -22.24 15.49 -17.75
N LYS A 680 -21.72 16.72 -17.75
CA LYS A 680 -20.58 17.09 -16.91
C LYS A 680 -20.94 17.00 -15.44
N LEU A 681 -22.13 17.47 -15.05
CA LEU A 681 -22.60 17.38 -13.68
C LEU A 681 -22.77 15.92 -13.23
N VAL A 682 -23.44 15.09 -14.02
CA VAL A 682 -23.61 13.66 -13.73
C VAL A 682 -22.24 13.03 -13.53
N LYS A 683 -21.28 13.23 -14.45
CA LYS A 683 -19.91 12.73 -14.31
C LYS A 683 -19.24 13.22 -13.02
N ASP A 684 -19.28 14.53 -12.75
CA ASP A 684 -18.62 15.14 -11.59
C ASP A 684 -19.21 14.67 -10.25
N THR A 685 -20.49 14.29 -10.24
CA THR A 685 -21.22 13.76 -9.09
C THR A 685 -21.04 12.24 -8.96
N MET A 686 -20.96 11.53 -10.08
CA MET A 686 -20.91 10.05 -10.16
C MET A 686 -19.50 9.48 -10.26
N LYS A 687 -18.45 10.32 -10.22
CA LYS A 687 -17.05 9.90 -10.35
C LYS A 687 -16.69 8.66 -9.51
N THR A 688 -17.21 8.55 -8.28
CA THR A 688 -16.98 7.38 -7.43
C THR A 688 -17.52 6.09 -8.04
N PHE A 689 -18.71 6.11 -8.64
CA PHE A 689 -19.31 4.93 -9.26
C PHE A 689 -18.54 4.48 -10.50
N TYR A 690 -18.04 5.43 -11.29
CA TYR A 690 -17.17 5.12 -12.42
C TYR A 690 -15.86 4.47 -11.97
N LEU A 691 -15.24 4.97 -10.88
CA LEU A 691 -14.06 4.31 -10.29
C LEU A 691 -14.37 2.89 -9.78
N VAL A 692 -15.57 2.67 -9.23
CA VAL A 692 -16.03 1.33 -8.83
C VAL A 692 -16.21 0.43 -10.06
N LEU A 693 -16.83 0.91 -11.14
CA LEU A 693 -16.95 0.15 -12.39
C LEU A 693 -15.59 -0.22 -12.98
N GLU A 694 -14.64 0.71 -13.00
CA GLU A 694 -13.28 0.44 -13.47
C GLU A 694 -12.58 -0.65 -12.64
N SER A 695 -12.79 -0.67 -11.32
CA SER A 695 -12.27 -1.75 -10.46
C SER A 695 -12.87 -3.13 -10.75
N LEU A 696 -14.03 -3.17 -11.41
CA LEU A 696 -14.68 -4.39 -11.89
C LEU A 696 -14.36 -4.71 -13.36
N GLY A 697 -13.43 -3.97 -13.97
CA GLY A 697 -13.03 -4.16 -15.37
C GLY A 697 -13.94 -3.47 -16.39
N VAL A 698 -14.82 -2.57 -15.97
CA VAL A 698 -15.75 -1.83 -16.84
C VAL A 698 -15.32 -0.38 -16.94
N ALA A 699 -14.56 -0.05 -18.00
CA ALA A 699 -14.13 1.32 -18.28
C ALA A 699 -15.17 2.07 -19.12
N MET A 700 -15.71 3.17 -18.59
CA MET A 700 -16.71 3.99 -19.27
C MET A 700 -16.33 5.47 -19.40
N GLU A 701 -15.38 5.97 -18.60
CA GLU A 701 -15.00 7.38 -18.66
C GLU A 701 -14.10 7.70 -19.85
N ASN A 702 -14.36 8.84 -20.50
CA ASN A 702 -13.41 9.48 -21.40
C ASN A 702 -13.41 11.00 -21.23
N ARG A 703 -12.44 11.66 -21.87
CA ARG A 703 -12.22 13.11 -21.74
C ARG A 703 -13.39 13.93 -22.29
N GLN A 704 -14.07 13.41 -23.31
CA GLN A 704 -15.17 14.06 -24.01
C GLN A 704 -16.56 13.75 -23.41
N ILE A 705 -16.63 12.87 -22.40
CA ILE A 705 -17.89 12.44 -21.74
C ILE A 705 -18.89 11.90 -22.77
N THR A 706 -18.40 11.12 -23.75
CA THR A 706 -19.25 10.63 -24.86
C THR A 706 -20.26 9.58 -24.42
N ARG A 707 -20.12 9.01 -23.22
CA ARG A 707 -20.98 7.94 -22.71
C ARG A 707 -21.23 8.09 -21.21
N LEU A 708 -22.48 7.90 -20.80
CA LEU A 708 -22.95 7.70 -19.43
C LEU A 708 -23.58 6.31 -19.33
N VAL A 709 -23.77 5.77 -18.11
CA VAL A 709 -24.43 4.46 -17.94
C VAL A 709 -25.91 4.55 -18.36
N SER A 710 -26.55 5.66 -18.04
CA SER A 710 -27.93 5.98 -18.41
C SER A 710 -28.20 6.06 -19.92
N ASP A 711 -27.16 6.19 -20.77
CA ASP A 711 -27.35 6.22 -22.22
C ASP A 711 -27.79 4.84 -22.77
N ASP A 712 -27.33 3.74 -22.15
CA ASP A 712 -27.52 2.37 -22.66
C ASP A 712 -28.36 1.48 -21.76
N TYR A 713 -28.49 1.83 -20.47
CA TYR A 713 -29.15 0.99 -19.48
C TYR A 713 -30.37 1.71 -18.91
N PRO A 714 -31.58 1.14 -19.02
CA PRO A 714 -32.74 1.68 -18.32
C PRO A 714 -32.57 1.49 -16.81
N PRO A 715 -33.18 2.36 -15.97
CA PRO A 715 -33.24 2.12 -14.55
C PRO A 715 -33.95 0.78 -14.28
N LEU A 716 -33.41 -0.03 -13.36
CA LEU A 716 -34.11 -1.24 -12.93
C LEU A 716 -35.49 -0.84 -12.39
N VAL A 717 -36.56 -1.32 -13.03
CA VAL A 717 -37.92 -1.15 -12.53
C VAL A 717 -37.96 -1.76 -11.14
N LYS A 718 -38.11 -0.94 -10.10
CA LYS A 718 -38.39 -1.44 -8.76
C LYS A 718 -39.64 -2.31 -8.89
N ALA A 719 -39.53 -3.61 -8.63
CA ALA A 719 -40.71 -4.40 -8.30
C ALA A 719 -41.42 -3.64 -7.17
N THR A 720 -42.66 -3.24 -7.42
CA THR A 720 -43.50 -2.55 -6.46
C THR A 720 -43.70 -3.45 -5.25
N ALA A 721 -42.82 -3.33 -4.26
CA ALA A 721 -43.08 -3.82 -2.93
C ALA A 721 -44.07 -2.85 -2.30
N ALA A 722 -45.32 -3.27 -2.24
CA ALA A 722 -46.20 -2.83 -1.16
C ALA A 722 -45.45 -3.07 0.18
N ASP A 723 -45.64 -2.14 1.11
CA ASP A 723 -45.12 -2.14 2.50
C ASP A 723 -43.67 -1.67 2.70
N GLY A 724 -43.50 -0.35 2.57
CA GLY A 724 -42.32 0.41 2.99
C GLY A 724 -42.16 0.58 4.52
N THR A 725 -42.40 -0.47 5.31
CA THR A 725 -42.35 -0.38 6.78
C THR A 725 -41.59 -1.52 7.47
N ALA A 726 -40.64 -2.19 6.80
CA ALA A 726 -39.89 -3.30 7.43
C ALA A 726 -38.35 -3.24 7.34
N LEU A 727 -37.73 -2.29 6.63
CA LEU A 727 -36.26 -2.30 6.41
C LEU A 727 -35.45 -1.37 7.31
N LEU A 728 -36.05 -0.79 8.36
CA LEU A 728 -35.37 0.09 9.32
C LEU A 728 -35.27 -0.48 10.75
N ASN A 729 -35.80 -1.69 11.02
CA ASN A 729 -35.87 -2.25 12.38
C ASN A 729 -35.16 -3.60 12.60
N THR A 730 -34.21 -4.01 11.75
CA THR A 730 -33.40 -5.22 11.98
C THR A 730 -31.89 -4.95 12.06
N MET A 731 -31.48 -3.73 12.38
CA MET A 731 -30.07 -3.37 12.67
C MET A 731 -29.79 -3.05 14.15
N THR A 732 -30.61 -3.59 15.05
CA THR A 732 -30.27 -3.73 16.48
C THR A 732 -30.72 -5.09 16.99
N ALA A 733 -29.85 -6.09 16.82
CA ALA A 733 -29.66 -7.25 17.69
C ALA A 733 -28.30 -7.87 17.36
#